data_AF-M0PPG5-F1
#
_entry.id   AF-M0PPG5-F1
#
_cell.length_a   1.000
_cell.length_b   1.000
_cell.length_c   1.000
_cell.angle_alpha   90.00
_cell.angle_beta   90.00
_cell.angle_gamma   90.00
#
_symmetry.space_group_name_H-M   'P 1'
#
loop_
_entity.id
_entity.type
_entity.pdbx_description
1 polymer ?
#
loop_
_entity_poly.entity_id
_entity_poly.type
_entity_poly.pdbx_seq_one_letter_code
_entity_poly.pdbx_strand_id
1 'polypeptide(L)'
;MQRDHQRSDDVTERDLGRRGFLTLSALVAGGSALGGLDSVAGAPVNDRLFETPRWSSFRSILRAQRGYLLTGIRTNSASEQVGWAVRLDDDLDVVWNYAYLSPRHLRQTDSGEDHDGLEFALPDGDGGFLLVGWWHTLGSDSRYGWLTRTGSDGIPRWSRVYNRDGVNSFRDDFADGVATDDGFLLVGRTIGGEYLDERTGDGWVVEIERGRRGRVRWQRAYDPNGPSDGWDDDDHHSEFNGVASVDDGYLIVGETSPDGPTESTNTAAWALRIGNDGGPRWSRTYRLDRRRNNEFRDVAAVDDGFFVAGVAGAKENVRELHDYKMQGRSWAAKLDRRGRLVWEDASGGDGFHAVEATENGAVFAGRRDGRGWIAAFDDDGNRLGSDRSSVPNSEYFGLTTRSRGSRREYLPVGYGRGDDSTNGLLSRFAADDFDNGGGDDNGDDDDDERLFEIIATERGEVRYELTVDGGIEPVRLNDRVKAEDDDRIRENDDGTVSVRGSTGNEGYGDAFRFTGAVTDFRSRGDADFYIRLDGERVSVDELLDEDDDDEDDDDDDDSERLFELIATERGEVRYELTVDGDIEPVRLNDRVKAEDDDRIRENNDGTVTVTGSTGNEGYGDAFRITGSVIAFRSRGDADFYIRLDGERVSVDELLDEDDDEDDDDDDDSERLFEIVATETGEVRYDLTVTGDIEPVRLNDRVKAEDDDRIRENNEGTVTVTGSTGNEGYGDAFRITGSVVAFRSRGDADFYIRLDGERVTVDELLDD
;
A
#
# COMPACT_ATOMS: atom_id res chain seq x y z
N MET A 1 -68.94 32.48 -13.02
CA MET A 1 -68.44 31.59 -11.96
C MET A 1 -68.33 30.19 -12.56
N GLN A 2 -67.10 29.81 -12.91
CA GLN A 2 -66.75 28.56 -13.59
C GLN A 2 -66.73 27.39 -12.61
N ARG A 3 -67.19 26.22 -13.08
CA ARG A 3 -66.85 24.89 -12.54
C ARG A 3 -66.74 23.93 -13.73
N ASP A 4 -65.52 23.64 -14.13
CA ASP A 4 -65.13 22.53 -15.03
C ASP A 4 -65.07 21.23 -14.20
N HIS A 5 -65.81 20.18 -14.56
CA HIS A 5 -65.39 19.05 -15.41
C HIS A 5 -64.19 18.25 -14.87
N GLN A 6 -64.50 17.17 -14.14
CA GLN A 6 -63.61 16.02 -13.99
C GLN A 6 -64.39 14.76 -14.33
N ARG A 7 -63.90 14.08 -15.37
CA ARG A 7 -64.45 12.88 -15.98
C ARG A 7 -63.76 11.69 -15.31
N SER A 8 -64.56 10.80 -14.73
CA SER A 8 -64.18 9.47 -14.30
C SER A 8 -63.82 8.61 -15.51
N ASP A 9 -62.72 7.89 -15.45
CA ASP A 9 -62.59 6.62 -16.17
C ASP A 9 -61.85 5.60 -15.28
N ASP A 10 -62.53 4.48 -15.14
CA ASP A 10 -62.26 3.27 -14.38
C ASP A 10 -61.09 2.51 -15.02
N VAL A 11 -60.04 2.18 -14.26
CA VAL A 11 -58.97 1.28 -14.69
C VAL A 11 -58.93 0.08 -13.76
N THR A 12 -59.48 -1.00 -14.27
CA THR A 12 -59.42 -2.38 -13.76
C THR A 12 -58.00 -2.79 -13.36
N GLU A 13 -57.88 -3.29 -12.13
CA GLU A 13 -56.77 -4.15 -11.67
C GLU A 13 -56.49 -5.25 -12.70
N ARG A 14 -55.27 -5.24 -13.24
CA ARG A 14 -54.71 -6.37 -13.98
C ARG A 14 -53.69 -7.05 -13.07
N ASP A 15 -53.95 -8.31 -12.75
CA ASP A 15 -52.98 -9.28 -12.27
C ASP A 15 -51.69 -9.19 -13.10
N LEU A 16 -50.62 -8.66 -12.49
CA LEU A 16 -49.31 -8.52 -13.12
C LEU A 16 -48.58 -9.87 -13.05
N GLY A 17 -48.65 -10.62 -14.15
CA GLY A 17 -47.84 -11.82 -14.33
C GLY A 17 -46.34 -11.52 -14.32
N ARG A 18 -45.53 -12.52 -13.93
CA ARG A 18 -44.05 -12.56 -13.76
C ARG A 18 -43.18 -11.83 -14.81
N ARG A 19 -43.72 -11.39 -15.95
CA ARG A 19 -42.99 -10.63 -16.98
C ARG A 19 -42.99 -9.11 -16.77
N GLY A 20 -43.87 -8.55 -15.94
CA GLY A 20 -43.83 -7.13 -15.57
C GLY A 20 -42.86 -6.78 -14.43
N PHE A 21 -42.33 -7.80 -13.74
CA PHE A 21 -41.53 -7.65 -12.52
C PHE A 21 -40.06 -7.30 -12.79
N LEU A 22 -39.50 -7.72 -13.93
CA LEU A 22 -38.11 -7.47 -14.28
C LEU A 22 -37.83 -6.01 -14.70
N THR A 23 -38.86 -5.23 -14.99
CA THR A 23 -38.72 -3.86 -15.52
C THR A 23 -38.60 -2.79 -14.43
N LEU A 24 -38.72 -3.14 -13.14
CA LEU A 24 -38.69 -2.17 -12.02
C LEU A 24 -37.46 -2.29 -11.11
N SER A 25 -36.57 -3.28 -11.32
CA SER A 25 -35.40 -3.48 -10.45
C SER A 25 -34.21 -2.54 -10.75
N ALA A 26 -34.23 -1.83 -11.88
CA ALA A 26 -33.24 -0.82 -12.21
C ALA A 26 -33.94 0.41 -12.80
N LEU A 27 -33.68 1.59 -12.23
CA LEU A 27 -34.13 2.87 -12.78
C LEU A 27 -32.95 3.60 -13.41
N VAL A 28 -33.11 4.02 -14.66
CA VAL A 28 -32.18 4.93 -15.33
C VAL A 28 -32.31 6.29 -14.66
N ALA A 29 -31.25 6.76 -14.01
CA ALA A 29 -31.20 8.11 -13.48
C ALA A 29 -31.04 9.09 -14.65
N GLY A 30 -32.13 9.77 -15.04
CA GLY A 30 -32.07 10.88 -15.98
C GLY A 30 -31.79 12.20 -15.24
N GLY A 31 -30.62 12.81 -15.47
CA GLY A 31 -30.32 14.17 -15.03
C GLY A 31 -28.84 14.42 -14.78
N SER A 32 -28.25 15.25 -15.65
CA SER A 32 -26.86 15.75 -15.68
C SER A 32 -25.79 14.72 -16.06
N ALA A 33 -25.03 15.04 -17.11
CA ALA A 33 -23.83 14.32 -17.48
C ALA A 33 -22.91 14.29 -16.26
N LEU A 34 -22.61 13.10 -15.74
CA LEU A 34 -21.43 12.94 -14.90
C LEU A 34 -20.27 13.41 -15.76
N GLY A 35 -19.65 14.53 -15.38
CA GLY A 35 -18.59 15.15 -16.16
C GLY A 35 -17.52 14.11 -16.52
N GLY A 36 -17.12 14.11 -17.80
CA GLY A 36 -15.86 13.50 -18.19
C GLY A 36 -14.71 14.22 -17.49
N LEU A 37 -13.51 13.63 -17.53
CA LEU A 37 -12.29 14.26 -17.05
C LEU A 37 -11.93 15.46 -17.96
N ASP A 38 -12.64 16.57 -17.82
CA ASP A 38 -12.20 17.83 -18.42
C ASP A 38 -11.14 18.41 -17.48
N SER A 39 -9.88 18.28 -17.91
CA SER A 39 -8.71 18.93 -17.32
C SER A 39 -8.97 20.41 -17.14
N VAL A 40 -9.14 20.85 -15.88
CA VAL A 40 -9.05 22.25 -15.51
C VAL A 40 -7.60 22.48 -15.07
N ALA A 41 -6.90 23.38 -15.75
CA ALA A 41 -5.56 23.79 -15.35
C ALA A 41 -5.60 24.32 -13.90
N GLY A 42 -4.87 23.67 -12.99
CA GLY A 42 -4.68 24.11 -11.60
C GLY A 42 -5.49 23.41 -10.50
N ALA A 43 -6.11 22.25 -10.76
CA ALA A 43 -6.59 21.35 -9.68
C ALA A 43 -5.74 20.07 -9.64
N PRO A 44 -5.46 19.44 -8.47
CA PRO A 44 -4.75 18.17 -8.41
C PRO A 44 -5.54 17.10 -9.19
N VAL A 45 -4.91 16.47 -10.18
CA VAL A 45 -5.54 15.73 -11.30
C VAL A 45 -6.05 14.32 -10.90
N ASN A 46 -6.13 14.01 -9.61
CA ASN A 46 -6.22 12.63 -9.10
C ASN A 46 -7.55 12.26 -8.43
N ASP A 47 -8.37 13.21 -7.99
CA ASP A 47 -9.65 12.94 -7.31
C ASP A 47 -10.88 13.22 -8.21
N ARG A 48 -11.84 12.28 -8.26
CA ARG A 48 -13.12 12.44 -8.96
C ARG A 48 -14.30 12.24 -8.01
N LEU A 49 -15.00 13.33 -7.72
CA LEU A 49 -16.29 13.29 -7.03
C LEU A 49 -17.43 13.05 -8.03
N PHE A 50 -18.23 12.02 -7.76
CA PHE A 50 -19.44 11.73 -8.50
C PHE A 50 -20.60 12.49 -7.87
N GLU A 51 -20.72 13.76 -8.25
CA GLU A 51 -21.74 14.65 -7.72
C GLU A 51 -23.14 14.07 -7.91
N THR A 52 -23.85 13.92 -6.78
CA THR A 52 -25.29 13.66 -6.81
C THR A 52 -26.00 14.78 -6.06
N PRO A 53 -27.30 15.06 -6.34
CA PRO A 53 -28.02 16.13 -5.65
C PRO A 53 -28.13 15.95 -4.12
N ARG A 54 -27.66 14.81 -3.57
CA ARG A 54 -27.74 14.41 -2.17
C ARG A 54 -26.54 13.51 -1.81
N TRP A 55 -26.63 12.86 -0.65
CA TRP A 55 -25.63 11.92 -0.15
C TRP A 55 -25.43 10.71 -1.09
N SER A 56 -24.17 10.36 -1.36
CA SER A 56 -23.75 9.14 -2.04
C SER A 56 -22.35 8.70 -1.58
N SER A 57 -22.07 7.40 -1.70
CA SER A 57 -20.80 6.78 -1.34
C SER A 57 -20.60 5.52 -2.18
N PHE A 58 -19.38 5.31 -2.67
CA PHE A 58 -18.97 4.00 -3.17
C PHE A 58 -18.50 3.12 -2.03
N ARG A 59 -18.75 1.81 -2.17
CA ARG A 59 -18.44 0.77 -1.20
C ARG A 59 -17.40 -0.21 -1.74
N SER A 60 -17.41 -0.43 -3.06
CA SER A 60 -16.38 -1.24 -3.70
C SER A 60 -16.14 -0.84 -5.16
N ILE A 61 -15.00 -1.29 -5.68
CA ILE A 61 -14.61 -1.23 -7.09
C ILE A 61 -14.24 -2.63 -7.55
N LEU A 62 -14.78 -3.06 -8.70
CA LEU A 62 -14.45 -4.33 -9.34
C LEU A 62 -13.77 -4.06 -10.67
N ARG A 63 -12.57 -4.64 -10.87
CA ARG A 63 -11.96 -4.74 -12.20
C ARG A 63 -12.76 -5.72 -13.06
N ALA A 64 -13.37 -5.20 -14.12
CA ALA A 64 -14.12 -6.00 -15.08
C ALA A 64 -13.22 -6.39 -16.27
N GLN A 65 -13.73 -7.24 -17.18
CA GLN A 65 -12.97 -7.62 -18.39
C GLN A 65 -12.56 -6.44 -19.28
N ARG A 66 -13.22 -5.27 -19.14
CA ARG A 66 -12.96 -4.03 -19.89
C ARG A 66 -13.33 -2.83 -19.01
N GLY A 67 -12.41 -2.23 -18.29
CA GLY A 67 -12.66 -1.17 -17.31
C GLY A 67 -13.19 -1.68 -15.98
N TYR A 68 -13.98 -0.86 -15.29
CA TYR A 68 -14.32 -1.03 -13.87
C TYR A 68 -15.82 -0.96 -13.61
N LEU A 69 -16.25 -1.50 -12.48
CA LEU A 69 -17.58 -1.35 -11.93
C LEU A 69 -17.50 -0.85 -10.49
N LEU A 70 -18.05 0.33 -10.25
CA LEU A 70 -18.22 0.89 -8.91
C LEU A 70 -19.57 0.46 -8.36
N THR A 71 -19.63 0.04 -7.10
CA THR A 71 -20.90 -0.22 -6.39
C THR A 71 -20.95 0.57 -5.10
N GLY A 72 -22.15 0.99 -4.72
CA GLY A 72 -22.36 1.72 -3.49
C GLY A 72 -23.81 2.12 -3.26
N ILE A 73 -23.98 3.26 -2.60
CA ILE A 73 -25.26 3.74 -2.11
C ILE A 73 -25.41 5.20 -2.52
N ARG A 74 -26.62 5.58 -2.91
CA ARG A 74 -26.97 7.00 -3.07
C ARG A 74 -28.38 7.27 -2.61
N THR A 75 -28.70 8.54 -2.40
CA THR A 75 -30.02 8.97 -1.99
C THR A 75 -30.88 9.40 -3.19
N ASN A 76 -32.11 8.93 -3.27
CA ASN A 76 -33.05 9.23 -4.35
C ASN A 76 -33.80 10.58 -4.14
N SER A 77 -34.73 10.94 -5.04
CA SER A 77 -35.52 12.18 -4.96
C SER A 77 -36.37 12.33 -3.69
N ALA A 78 -36.71 11.22 -3.03
CA ALA A 78 -37.50 11.15 -1.79
C ALA A 78 -36.64 11.07 -0.52
N SER A 79 -35.32 11.19 -0.64
CA SER A 79 -34.37 11.03 0.46
C SER A 79 -34.20 9.58 0.98
N GLU A 80 -34.63 8.58 0.21
CA GLU A 80 -34.43 7.16 0.52
C GLU A 80 -33.10 6.66 -0.08
N GLN A 81 -32.41 5.75 0.61
CA GLN A 81 -31.22 5.10 0.07
C GLN A 81 -31.57 4.08 -1.00
N VAL A 82 -30.77 4.06 -2.06
CA VAL A 82 -30.87 3.08 -3.13
C VAL A 82 -29.49 2.53 -3.47
N GLY A 83 -29.47 1.25 -3.87
CA GLY A 83 -28.28 0.65 -4.44
C GLY A 83 -27.85 1.39 -5.70
N TRP A 84 -26.54 1.60 -5.86
CA TRP A 84 -25.99 2.39 -6.96
C TRP A 84 -24.82 1.66 -7.59
N ALA A 85 -24.79 1.61 -8.92
CA ALA A 85 -23.63 1.09 -9.63
C ALA A 85 -23.30 1.92 -10.86
N VAL A 86 -21.99 2.12 -11.08
CA VAL A 86 -21.45 2.91 -12.19
C VAL A 86 -20.41 2.07 -12.91
N ARG A 87 -20.63 1.82 -14.20
CA ARG A 87 -19.69 1.13 -15.07
C ARG A 87 -18.81 2.13 -15.78
N LEU A 88 -17.51 1.93 -15.68
CA LEU A 88 -16.47 2.72 -16.32
C LEU A 88 -15.73 1.90 -17.36
N ASP A 89 -15.31 2.46 -18.48
CA ASP A 89 -14.39 1.77 -19.39
C ASP A 89 -12.93 1.84 -18.88
N ASP A 90 -11.98 1.39 -19.71
CA ASP A 90 -10.56 1.36 -19.37
C ASP A 90 -9.96 2.77 -19.22
N ASP A 91 -10.63 3.80 -19.75
CA ASP A 91 -10.25 5.21 -19.65
C ASP A 91 -10.98 5.93 -18.50
N LEU A 92 -11.72 5.17 -17.69
CA LEU A 92 -12.55 5.65 -16.57
C LEU A 92 -13.76 6.49 -17.01
N ASP A 93 -14.16 6.40 -18.29
CA ASP A 93 -15.35 7.06 -18.79
C ASP A 93 -16.61 6.25 -18.47
N VAL A 94 -17.70 6.95 -18.13
CA VAL A 94 -18.95 6.30 -17.72
C VAL A 94 -19.63 5.63 -18.91
N VAL A 95 -19.68 4.29 -18.88
CA VAL A 95 -20.42 3.45 -19.84
C VAL A 95 -21.90 3.41 -19.49
N TRP A 96 -22.23 3.17 -18.21
CA TRP A 96 -23.59 3.24 -17.69
C TRP A 96 -23.61 3.55 -16.19
N ASN A 97 -24.74 4.08 -15.71
CA ASN A 97 -24.96 4.44 -14.31
C ASN A 97 -26.42 4.12 -13.94
N TYR A 98 -26.63 3.19 -13.01
CA TYR A 98 -27.97 2.77 -12.59
C TYR A 98 -28.14 2.78 -11.08
N ALA A 99 -29.37 3.10 -10.65
CA ALA A 99 -29.84 2.73 -9.33
C ALA A 99 -30.60 1.41 -9.40
N TYR A 100 -30.39 0.59 -8.39
CA TYR A 100 -31.05 -0.70 -8.21
C TYR A 100 -31.89 -0.65 -6.94
N LEU A 101 -33.04 -1.30 -7.00
CA LEU A 101 -33.99 -1.40 -5.89
C LEU A 101 -34.24 -2.86 -5.56
N SER A 102 -34.34 -3.17 -4.27
CA SER A 102 -34.70 -4.51 -3.85
C SER A 102 -36.17 -4.81 -4.20
N PRO A 103 -36.54 -6.09 -4.38
CA PRO A 103 -37.94 -6.46 -4.59
C PRO A 103 -38.81 -6.10 -3.38
N ARG A 104 -39.99 -5.49 -3.61
CA ARG A 104 -40.96 -5.20 -2.53
C ARG A 104 -41.36 -6.48 -1.78
N HIS A 105 -41.14 -6.50 -0.47
CA HIS A 105 -41.50 -7.65 0.36
C HIS A 105 -43.01 -7.63 0.69
N LEU A 106 -43.68 -8.76 0.45
CA LEU A 106 -45.14 -8.94 0.60
C LEU A 106 -45.60 -9.00 2.07
N ARG A 107 -44.74 -8.70 3.05
CA ARG A 107 -45.14 -8.51 4.45
C ARG A 107 -45.31 -7.01 4.66
N GLN A 108 -46.57 -6.56 4.54
CA GLN A 108 -47.10 -5.23 4.86
C GLN A 108 -46.14 -4.26 5.57
N THR A 109 -45.96 -3.07 4.99
CA THR A 109 -46.33 -1.81 5.64
C THR A 109 -46.67 -0.74 4.60
N ASP A 110 -47.87 -0.16 4.75
CA ASP A 110 -48.33 1.09 4.12
C ASP A 110 -47.61 2.32 4.72
N SER A 111 -46.27 2.33 4.72
CA SER A 111 -45.45 3.48 5.13
C SER A 111 -44.10 3.38 4.41
N GLY A 112 -43.88 4.27 3.45
CA GLY A 112 -42.77 4.20 2.50
C GLY A 112 -41.46 4.72 3.07
N GLU A 113 -40.65 3.80 3.60
CA GLU A 113 -39.34 4.06 4.21
C GLU A 113 -38.45 2.80 4.06
N ASP A 114 -38.33 2.27 2.83
CA ASP A 114 -37.43 1.15 2.49
C ASP A 114 -36.07 1.72 2.07
N HIS A 115 -34.97 1.18 2.62
CA HIS A 115 -33.60 1.56 2.28
C HIS A 115 -32.87 0.38 1.63
N ASP A 116 -32.24 0.63 0.47
CA ASP A 116 -31.42 -0.35 -0.25
C ASP A 116 -29.99 0.17 -0.43
N GLY A 117 -29.02 -0.73 -0.42
CA GLY A 117 -27.62 -0.42 -0.73
C GLY A 117 -26.94 -1.55 -1.49
N LEU A 118 -25.94 -1.23 -2.31
CA LEU A 118 -24.98 -2.21 -2.84
C LEU A 118 -23.67 -2.07 -2.07
N GLU A 119 -23.12 -3.22 -1.65
CA GLU A 119 -21.82 -3.26 -0.95
C GLU A 119 -20.71 -3.63 -1.92
N PHE A 120 -20.91 -4.67 -2.73
CA PHE A 120 -19.89 -5.14 -3.67
C PHE A 120 -20.47 -5.79 -4.93
N ALA A 121 -19.59 -6.10 -5.88
CA ALA A 121 -19.92 -6.83 -7.09
C ALA A 121 -18.89 -7.92 -7.40
N LEU A 122 -19.36 -9.02 -8.01
CA LEU A 122 -18.53 -10.13 -8.48
C LEU A 122 -18.68 -10.34 -9.98
N PRO A 123 -17.63 -10.80 -10.69
CA PRO A 123 -17.70 -11.12 -12.10
C PRO A 123 -18.53 -12.39 -12.35
N ASP A 124 -19.52 -12.30 -13.23
CA ASP A 124 -20.45 -13.41 -13.54
C ASP A 124 -20.17 -14.08 -14.91
N GLY A 125 -19.10 -13.68 -15.60
CA GLY A 125 -18.75 -14.19 -16.93
C GLY A 125 -19.52 -13.48 -18.04
N ASP A 126 -19.05 -13.57 -19.29
CA ASP A 126 -19.58 -12.85 -20.46
C ASP A 126 -19.78 -11.34 -20.23
N GLY A 127 -18.94 -10.74 -19.37
CA GLY A 127 -19.02 -9.33 -18.98
C GLY A 127 -20.17 -8.97 -18.05
N GLY A 128 -20.97 -9.92 -17.56
CA GLY A 128 -22.03 -9.69 -16.56
C GLY A 128 -21.52 -9.66 -15.11
N PHE A 129 -22.41 -9.31 -14.19
CA PHE A 129 -22.09 -9.10 -12.78
C PHE A 129 -23.09 -9.75 -11.84
N LEU A 130 -22.64 -10.12 -10.65
CA LEU A 130 -23.48 -10.32 -9.48
C LEU A 130 -23.31 -9.10 -8.58
N LEU A 131 -24.35 -8.29 -8.43
CA LEU A 131 -24.40 -7.17 -7.49
C LEU A 131 -24.91 -7.70 -6.16
N VAL A 132 -24.19 -7.41 -5.08
CA VAL A 132 -24.51 -7.85 -3.72
C VAL A 132 -24.69 -6.63 -2.84
N GLY A 133 -25.71 -6.68 -2.02
CA GLY A 133 -26.07 -5.59 -1.14
C GLY A 133 -27.08 -6.03 -0.12
N TRP A 134 -27.90 -5.09 0.30
CA TRP A 134 -28.84 -5.29 1.39
C TRP A 134 -30.08 -4.46 1.20
N TRP A 135 -31.12 -4.88 1.91
CA TRP A 135 -32.34 -4.12 2.07
C TRP A 135 -32.67 -4.02 3.57
N HIS A 136 -33.26 -2.90 3.98
CA HIS A 136 -33.52 -2.55 5.38
C HIS A 136 -34.88 -1.88 5.58
N THR A 137 -35.57 -2.21 6.68
CA THR A 137 -36.77 -1.48 7.16
C THR A 137 -36.44 -0.63 8.38
N LEU A 138 -36.67 0.69 8.29
CA LEU A 138 -36.37 1.66 9.36
C LEU A 138 -37.00 1.37 10.74
N GLY A 139 -38.06 0.56 10.80
CA GLY A 139 -38.78 0.28 12.05
C GLY A 139 -38.16 -0.80 12.94
N SER A 140 -37.16 -1.56 12.46
CA SER A 140 -36.74 -2.77 13.18
C SER A 140 -35.27 -3.18 13.00
N ASP A 141 -34.31 -2.30 12.71
CA ASP A 141 -32.87 -2.60 12.47
C ASP A 141 -32.58 -3.88 11.64
N SER A 142 -33.56 -4.31 10.83
CA SER A 142 -33.52 -5.62 10.17
C SER A 142 -32.93 -5.46 8.79
N ARG A 143 -31.79 -6.11 8.55
CA ARG A 143 -31.05 -6.00 7.28
C ARG A 143 -30.85 -7.38 6.66
N TYR A 144 -31.23 -7.55 5.39
CA TYR A 144 -31.10 -8.85 4.70
C TYR A 144 -30.36 -8.72 3.38
N GLY A 145 -29.57 -9.75 3.06
CA GLY A 145 -28.74 -9.84 1.88
C GLY A 145 -29.58 -9.88 0.62
N TRP A 146 -29.38 -8.89 -0.23
CA TRP A 146 -30.08 -8.74 -1.50
C TRP A 146 -29.08 -8.81 -2.65
N LEU A 147 -29.34 -9.70 -3.60
CA LEU A 147 -28.47 -9.93 -4.73
C LEU A 147 -29.23 -9.74 -6.03
N THR A 148 -28.57 -9.10 -6.99
CA THR A 148 -29.06 -8.93 -8.36
C THR A 148 -27.99 -9.34 -9.35
N ARG A 149 -28.31 -10.36 -10.17
CA ARG A 149 -27.44 -10.74 -11.29
C ARG A 149 -27.81 -9.92 -12.53
N THR A 150 -26.83 -9.33 -13.20
CA THR A 150 -27.01 -8.45 -14.35
C THR A 150 -26.27 -8.97 -15.59
N GLY A 151 -26.67 -8.50 -16.77
CA GLY A 151 -25.82 -8.59 -17.96
C GLY A 151 -24.70 -7.54 -17.95
N SER A 152 -23.85 -7.55 -18.97
CA SER A 152 -22.82 -6.51 -19.16
C SER A 152 -23.39 -5.11 -19.38
N ASP A 153 -24.65 -5.05 -19.80
CA ASP A 153 -25.46 -3.84 -19.95
C ASP A 153 -26.06 -3.34 -18.63
N GLY A 154 -25.76 -3.99 -17.49
CA GLY A 154 -26.36 -3.65 -16.19
C GLY A 154 -27.82 -4.06 -16.04
N ILE A 155 -28.42 -4.73 -17.04
CA ILE A 155 -29.84 -5.09 -16.97
C ILE A 155 -30.03 -6.32 -16.09
N PRO A 156 -30.91 -6.27 -15.05
CA PRO A 156 -31.18 -7.40 -14.18
C PRO A 156 -31.70 -8.64 -14.92
N ARG A 157 -31.07 -9.79 -14.65
CA ARG A 157 -31.49 -11.12 -15.09
C ARG A 157 -32.35 -11.81 -14.03
N TRP A 158 -31.98 -11.65 -12.77
CA TRP A 158 -32.76 -12.03 -11.61
C TRP A 158 -32.36 -11.19 -10.39
N SER A 159 -33.25 -11.11 -9.41
CA SER A 159 -33.03 -10.41 -8.13
C SER A 159 -33.64 -11.26 -7.02
N ARG A 160 -32.94 -11.39 -5.88
CA ARG A 160 -33.31 -12.30 -4.78
C ARG A 160 -32.76 -11.84 -3.43
N VAL A 161 -33.55 -12.05 -2.38
CA VAL A 161 -33.10 -11.93 -0.99
C VAL A 161 -32.72 -13.30 -0.43
N TYR A 162 -31.67 -13.29 0.39
CA TYR A 162 -31.11 -14.43 1.08
C TYR A 162 -31.17 -14.17 2.57
N ASN A 163 -31.58 -15.20 3.29
CA ASN A 163 -31.67 -15.25 4.73
C ASN A 163 -31.35 -16.68 5.16
N ARG A 164 -30.91 -16.88 6.40
CA ARG A 164 -30.57 -18.22 6.90
C ARG A 164 -31.83 -19.07 6.94
N ASP A 165 -31.74 -20.29 6.38
CA ASP A 165 -32.91 -21.16 6.26
C ASP A 165 -33.28 -21.76 7.62
N GLY A 166 -34.58 -21.79 7.93
CA GLY A 166 -35.10 -22.32 9.21
C GLY A 166 -34.82 -21.45 10.44
N VAL A 167 -34.23 -20.27 10.28
CA VAL A 167 -33.91 -19.33 11.36
C VAL A 167 -34.82 -18.11 11.25
N ASN A 168 -35.38 -17.67 12.37
CA ASN A 168 -36.09 -16.39 12.41
C ASN A 168 -35.07 -15.26 12.57
N SER A 169 -34.25 -15.01 11.55
CA SER A 169 -33.18 -14.01 11.62
C SER A 169 -33.73 -12.59 11.65
N PHE A 170 -33.03 -11.72 12.37
CA PHE A 170 -33.23 -10.28 12.36
C PHE A 170 -32.31 -9.59 11.35
N ARG A 171 -31.09 -10.11 11.20
CA ARG A 171 -30.09 -9.58 10.26
C ARG A 171 -29.32 -10.73 9.61
N ASP A 172 -29.25 -10.72 8.28
CA ASP A 172 -28.48 -11.68 7.47
C ASP A 172 -27.88 -10.91 6.30
N ASP A 173 -26.67 -10.37 6.40
CA ASP A 173 -26.03 -9.58 5.35
C ASP A 173 -24.68 -10.17 4.92
N PHE A 174 -24.22 -9.73 3.74
CA PHE A 174 -22.95 -10.14 3.15
C PHE A 174 -22.02 -8.94 3.10
N ALA A 175 -20.76 -9.15 3.47
CA ALA A 175 -19.70 -8.15 3.43
C ALA A 175 -18.82 -8.32 2.19
N ASP A 176 -18.56 -9.57 1.76
CA ASP A 176 -17.69 -9.86 0.62
C ASP A 176 -18.00 -11.23 -0.03
N GLY A 177 -17.34 -11.55 -1.16
CA GLY A 177 -17.45 -12.83 -1.82
C GLY A 177 -16.44 -13.07 -2.93
N VAL A 178 -16.43 -14.29 -3.44
CA VAL A 178 -15.59 -14.69 -4.59
C VAL A 178 -16.41 -15.44 -5.63
N ALA A 179 -16.08 -15.22 -6.89
CA ALA A 179 -16.59 -16.04 -7.99
C ALA A 179 -15.91 -17.41 -7.95
N THR A 180 -16.70 -18.48 -8.10
CA THR A 180 -16.19 -19.85 -8.23
C THR A 180 -16.53 -20.36 -9.63
N ASP A 181 -15.86 -21.43 -10.10
CA ASP A 181 -16.16 -22.06 -11.40
C ASP A 181 -17.67 -22.35 -11.58
N ASP A 182 -18.31 -22.62 -10.46
CA ASP A 182 -19.60 -23.26 -10.34
C ASP A 182 -20.70 -22.30 -9.84
N GLY A 183 -20.30 -21.12 -9.40
CA GLY A 183 -21.12 -20.28 -8.56
C GLY A 183 -20.41 -19.07 -7.99
N PHE A 184 -20.83 -18.73 -6.78
CA PHE A 184 -20.28 -17.67 -5.96
C PHE A 184 -20.27 -18.14 -4.52
N LEU A 185 -19.22 -17.82 -3.79
CA LEU A 185 -19.15 -17.96 -2.34
C LEU A 185 -19.24 -16.57 -1.73
N LEU A 186 -20.10 -16.40 -0.75
CA LEU A 186 -20.39 -15.13 -0.08
C LEU A 186 -20.18 -15.30 1.41
N VAL A 187 -19.61 -14.27 2.04
CA VAL A 187 -19.32 -14.25 3.48
C VAL A 187 -19.95 -13.02 4.12
N GLY A 188 -20.32 -13.14 5.38
CA GLY A 188 -20.93 -12.07 6.15
C GLY A 188 -21.34 -12.55 7.52
N ARG A 189 -22.54 -12.19 7.95
CA ARG A 189 -23.08 -12.57 9.25
C ARG A 189 -24.55 -12.95 9.20
N THR A 190 -24.96 -13.64 10.25
CA THR A 190 -26.34 -13.99 10.53
C THR A 190 -26.62 -13.70 12.00
N ILE A 191 -27.79 -13.16 12.30
CA ILE A 191 -28.25 -12.76 13.65
C ILE A 191 -29.68 -13.26 13.86
N GLY A 192 -29.89 -14.06 14.90
CA GLY A 192 -31.19 -14.64 15.26
C GLY A 192 -32.11 -13.60 15.91
N GLY A 193 -33.37 -13.55 15.49
CA GLY A 193 -34.33 -12.51 15.90
C GLY A 193 -35.00 -12.70 17.25
N GLU A 194 -34.51 -13.61 18.10
CA GLU A 194 -34.83 -13.58 19.54
C GLU A 194 -33.97 -12.53 20.28
N TYR A 195 -32.91 -12.05 19.62
CA TYR A 195 -32.00 -11.02 20.12
C TYR A 195 -32.15 -9.79 19.23
N LEU A 196 -32.46 -8.66 19.84
CA LEU A 196 -32.46 -7.35 19.17
C LEU A 196 -31.08 -6.68 19.30
N ASP A 197 -30.06 -7.41 19.80
CA ASP A 197 -28.71 -6.89 19.98
C ASP A 197 -27.80 -7.42 18.87
N GLU A 198 -27.25 -6.49 18.09
CA GLU A 198 -26.31 -6.75 16.99
C GLU A 198 -24.96 -7.34 17.46
N ARG A 199 -24.78 -7.48 18.77
CA ARG A 199 -23.60 -8.08 19.42
C ARG A 199 -23.66 -9.60 19.59
N THR A 200 -24.69 -10.24 19.01
CA THR A 200 -24.89 -11.70 19.04
C THR A 200 -25.10 -12.22 17.63
N GLY A 201 -24.12 -12.93 17.06
CA GLY A 201 -24.15 -13.31 15.65
C GLY A 201 -23.08 -14.34 15.28
N ASP A 202 -23.34 -15.09 14.22
CA ASP A 202 -22.39 -16.04 13.65
C ASP A 202 -21.81 -15.51 12.33
N GLY A 203 -20.53 -15.84 12.07
CA GLY A 203 -19.95 -15.68 10.74
C GLY A 203 -20.66 -16.61 9.76
N TRP A 204 -21.23 -16.08 8.67
CA TRP A 204 -22.04 -16.84 7.74
C TRP A 204 -21.35 -16.99 6.39
N VAL A 205 -21.31 -18.21 5.86
CA VAL A 205 -20.79 -18.52 4.53
C VAL A 205 -21.86 -19.21 3.71
N VAL A 206 -22.04 -18.75 2.47
CA VAL A 206 -23.06 -19.26 1.55
C VAL A 206 -22.45 -19.48 0.17
N GLU A 207 -22.55 -20.69 -0.35
CA GLU A 207 -22.27 -20.95 -1.76
C GLU A 207 -23.59 -20.98 -2.55
N ILE A 208 -23.66 -20.24 -3.65
CA ILE A 208 -24.81 -20.18 -4.55
C ILE A 208 -24.45 -20.63 -5.96
N GLU A 209 -25.39 -21.28 -6.65
CA GLU A 209 -25.24 -21.66 -8.06
C GLU A 209 -25.17 -20.44 -8.97
N ARG A 210 -24.27 -20.45 -9.97
CA ARG A 210 -24.19 -19.41 -11.01
C ARG A 210 -25.48 -19.32 -11.85
N GLY A 211 -26.26 -20.41 -11.91
CA GLY A 211 -27.43 -20.58 -12.78
C GLY A 211 -28.57 -19.57 -12.58
N ARG A 212 -29.63 -19.73 -13.38
CA ARG A 212 -30.76 -18.77 -13.57
C ARG A 212 -31.60 -18.44 -12.31
N ARG A 213 -31.24 -18.93 -11.12
CA ARG A 213 -32.05 -18.77 -9.92
C ARG A 213 -31.26 -18.44 -8.65
N GLY A 214 -29.92 -18.39 -8.68
CA GLY A 214 -29.11 -18.16 -7.49
C GLY A 214 -29.57 -19.05 -6.33
N ARG A 215 -29.46 -20.37 -6.50
CA ARG A 215 -29.89 -21.30 -5.44
C ARG A 215 -28.71 -21.55 -4.52
N VAL A 216 -28.96 -21.55 -3.21
CA VAL A 216 -27.98 -21.99 -2.23
C VAL A 216 -27.63 -23.46 -2.52
N ARG A 217 -26.34 -23.72 -2.75
CA ARG A 217 -25.76 -25.06 -2.85
C ARG A 217 -25.54 -25.62 -1.44
N TRP A 218 -24.88 -24.83 -0.60
CA TRP A 218 -24.74 -25.06 0.82
C TRP A 218 -24.54 -23.72 1.54
N GLN A 219 -24.77 -23.75 2.85
CA GLN A 219 -24.51 -22.63 3.75
C GLN A 219 -24.04 -23.18 5.09
N ARG A 220 -23.21 -22.42 5.81
CA ARG A 220 -22.73 -22.77 7.15
C ARG A 220 -22.46 -21.51 7.96
N ALA A 221 -22.78 -21.58 9.24
CA ALA A 221 -22.39 -20.59 10.23
C ALA A 221 -21.12 -21.06 10.96
N TYR A 222 -20.30 -20.14 11.42
CA TYR A 222 -19.04 -20.43 12.08
C TYR A 222 -18.81 -19.50 13.27
N ASP A 223 -18.18 -20.07 14.29
CA ASP A 223 -17.53 -19.39 15.39
C ASP A 223 -16.03 -19.75 15.38
N PRO A 224 -15.21 -19.22 16.32
CA PRO A 224 -13.79 -19.56 16.40
C PRO A 224 -13.51 -21.05 16.64
N ASN A 225 -14.47 -21.80 17.18
CA ASN A 225 -14.33 -23.22 17.53
C ASN A 225 -14.71 -24.15 16.37
N GLY A 226 -15.39 -23.66 15.34
CA GLY A 226 -15.74 -24.39 14.14
C GLY A 226 -17.13 -24.05 13.59
N PRO A 227 -17.79 -25.00 12.91
CA PRO A 227 -19.17 -24.81 12.46
C PRO A 227 -20.11 -24.59 13.65
N SER A 228 -20.86 -23.49 13.61
CA SER A 228 -21.97 -23.21 14.53
C SER A 228 -23.23 -23.90 14.01
N ASP A 229 -23.65 -24.98 14.68
CA ASP A 229 -24.76 -25.84 14.27
C ASP A 229 -26.09 -25.57 15.03
N GLY A 230 -26.10 -24.58 15.92
CA GLY A 230 -27.28 -24.16 16.68
C GLY A 230 -27.23 -22.69 17.09
N TRP A 231 -28.39 -22.13 17.44
CA TRP A 231 -28.55 -20.84 18.10
C TRP A 231 -28.75 -21.09 19.60
N ASP A 232 -27.76 -21.70 20.25
CA ASP A 232 -27.81 -21.96 21.69
C ASP A 232 -27.21 -20.77 22.43
N ASP A 233 -28.00 -19.69 22.53
CA ASP A 233 -27.82 -18.55 23.45
C ASP A 233 -26.35 -18.22 23.75
N ASP A 234 -25.56 -17.97 22.71
CA ASP A 234 -24.20 -17.55 22.89
C ASP A 234 -24.17 -16.03 22.83
N ASP A 235 -23.87 -15.42 23.98
CA ASP A 235 -23.63 -13.97 24.09
C ASP A 235 -22.38 -13.52 23.27
N HIS A 236 -21.92 -14.33 22.31
CA HIS A 236 -20.72 -14.16 21.52
C HIS A 236 -21.07 -13.54 20.17
N HIS A 237 -20.13 -12.78 19.64
CA HIS A 237 -20.23 -12.14 18.34
C HIS A 237 -19.21 -12.79 17.42
N SER A 238 -19.60 -13.15 16.20
CA SER A 238 -18.71 -13.52 15.11
C SER A 238 -19.29 -12.99 13.81
N GLU A 239 -18.44 -12.41 12.97
CA GLU A 239 -18.81 -11.98 11.63
C GLU A 239 -17.62 -12.08 10.67
N PHE A 240 -17.93 -12.18 9.38
CA PHE A 240 -16.92 -12.14 8.32
C PHE A 240 -17.05 -10.84 7.52
N ASN A 241 -15.90 -10.29 7.16
CA ASN A 241 -15.77 -9.03 6.43
C ASN A 241 -15.13 -9.21 5.04
N GLY A 242 -14.17 -10.15 4.89
CA GLY A 242 -13.44 -10.36 3.63
C GLY A 242 -13.13 -11.82 3.33
N VAL A 243 -12.96 -12.17 2.06
CA VAL A 243 -12.63 -13.54 1.61
C VAL A 243 -11.73 -13.58 0.38
N ALA A 244 -10.69 -14.42 0.45
CA ALA A 244 -9.82 -14.72 -0.68
C ALA A 244 -9.88 -16.21 -1.07
N SER A 245 -9.91 -16.47 -2.38
CA SER A 245 -9.75 -17.81 -2.95
C SER A 245 -8.30 -18.28 -2.85
N VAL A 246 -8.11 -19.58 -2.62
CA VAL A 246 -6.81 -20.23 -2.44
C VAL A 246 -6.90 -21.66 -3.00
N ASP A 247 -5.78 -22.28 -3.37
CA ASP A 247 -5.74 -23.55 -4.11
C ASP A 247 -6.70 -24.66 -3.62
N ASP A 248 -6.88 -24.80 -2.30
CA ASP A 248 -7.66 -25.86 -1.68
C ASP A 248 -8.89 -25.38 -0.88
N GLY A 249 -9.33 -24.14 -1.10
CA GLY A 249 -10.51 -23.58 -0.44
C GLY A 249 -10.51 -22.06 -0.37
N TYR A 250 -10.70 -21.53 0.83
CA TYR A 250 -10.87 -20.09 1.07
C TYR A 250 -10.21 -19.66 2.38
N LEU A 251 -9.60 -18.48 2.39
CA LEU A 251 -9.30 -17.75 3.62
C LEU A 251 -10.38 -16.68 3.82
N ILE A 252 -10.98 -16.66 5.01
CA ILE A 252 -12.03 -15.71 5.38
C ILE A 252 -11.57 -14.96 6.62
N VAL A 253 -11.79 -13.65 6.65
CA VAL A 253 -11.40 -12.78 7.76
C VAL A 253 -12.57 -11.97 8.30
N GLY A 254 -12.48 -11.52 9.55
CA GLY A 254 -13.52 -10.74 10.21
C GLY A 254 -13.17 -10.45 11.67
N GLU A 255 -14.18 -10.52 12.54
CA GLU A 255 -14.00 -10.39 13.99
C GLU A 255 -14.80 -11.44 14.76
N THR A 256 -14.39 -11.65 16.01
CA THR A 256 -15.09 -12.54 16.94
C THR A 256 -14.86 -12.13 18.39
N SER A 257 -15.71 -12.56 19.31
CA SER A 257 -15.54 -12.40 20.76
C SER A 257 -15.02 -13.71 21.39
N PRO A 258 -13.72 -14.06 21.28
CA PRO A 258 -13.25 -15.39 21.71
C PRO A 258 -13.18 -15.56 23.23
N ASP A 259 -13.22 -14.46 23.99
CA ASP A 259 -12.97 -14.43 25.44
C ASP A 259 -14.25 -14.40 26.29
N GLY A 260 -15.42 -14.54 25.66
CA GLY A 260 -16.71 -14.56 26.34
C GLY A 260 -17.72 -13.58 25.73
N PRO A 261 -18.76 -13.21 26.51
CA PRO A 261 -19.82 -12.34 26.05
C PRO A 261 -19.33 -11.00 25.51
N THR A 262 -19.86 -10.57 24.37
CA THR A 262 -19.49 -9.32 23.69
C THR A 262 -19.81 -8.10 24.56
N GLU A 263 -20.82 -8.15 25.44
CA GLU A 263 -21.11 -7.06 26.41
C GLU A 263 -19.94 -6.79 27.40
N SER A 264 -19.12 -7.80 27.65
CA SER A 264 -18.10 -7.80 28.70
C SER A 264 -16.68 -7.94 28.19
N THR A 265 -16.50 -8.22 26.90
CA THR A 265 -15.20 -8.46 26.27
C THR A 265 -15.10 -7.74 24.95
N ASN A 266 -13.89 -7.35 24.58
CA ASN A 266 -13.63 -6.76 23.28
C ASN A 266 -13.42 -7.84 22.21
N THR A 267 -13.83 -7.56 20.99
CA THR A 267 -13.61 -8.46 19.86
C THR A 267 -12.11 -8.59 19.54
N ALA A 268 -11.75 -9.74 18.97
CA ALA A 268 -10.47 -10.02 18.36
C ALA A 268 -10.65 -10.13 16.84
N ALA A 269 -9.64 -9.71 16.07
CA ALA A 269 -9.63 -9.98 14.64
C ALA A 269 -9.56 -11.49 14.44
N TRP A 270 -10.22 -11.99 13.41
CA TRP A 270 -10.40 -13.42 13.19
C TRP A 270 -10.04 -13.79 11.75
N ALA A 271 -9.32 -14.90 11.59
CA ALA A 271 -9.08 -15.54 10.32
C ALA A 271 -9.43 -17.03 10.38
N LEU A 272 -10.18 -17.49 9.39
CA LEU A 272 -10.65 -18.85 9.24
C LEU A 272 -10.27 -19.38 7.85
N ARG A 273 -9.47 -20.45 7.80
CA ARG A 273 -9.22 -21.21 6.57
C ARG A 273 -10.22 -22.35 6.48
N ILE A 274 -10.93 -22.43 5.36
CA ILE A 274 -11.85 -23.53 5.05
C ILE A 274 -11.45 -24.23 3.76
N GLY A 275 -11.85 -25.49 3.61
CA GLY A 275 -11.79 -26.22 2.35
C GLY A 275 -12.97 -25.87 1.42
N ASN A 276 -12.91 -26.36 0.18
CA ASN A 276 -13.99 -26.21 -0.81
C ASN A 276 -15.35 -26.78 -0.38
N ASP A 277 -15.36 -27.69 0.60
CA ASP A 277 -16.58 -28.28 1.19
C ASP A 277 -17.08 -27.51 2.43
N GLY A 278 -16.47 -26.37 2.75
CA GLY A 278 -16.69 -25.60 3.97
C GLY A 278 -16.08 -26.26 5.22
N GLY A 279 -15.30 -27.33 5.11
CA GLY A 279 -14.64 -27.94 6.26
C GLY A 279 -13.55 -27.02 6.83
N PRO A 280 -13.53 -26.71 8.14
CA PRO A 280 -12.48 -25.87 8.71
C PRO A 280 -11.11 -26.58 8.62
N ARG A 281 -10.09 -25.81 8.23
CA ARG A 281 -8.68 -26.24 8.22
C ARG A 281 -7.94 -25.72 9.44
N TRP A 282 -8.10 -24.44 9.74
CA TRP A 282 -7.60 -23.79 10.94
C TRP A 282 -8.40 -22.51 11.20
N SER A 283 -8.42 -22.07 12.46
CA SER A 283 -9.08 -20.85 12.95
C SER A 283 -8.12 -20.14 13.92
N ARG A 284 -7.97 -18.82 13.79
CA ARG A 284 -7.04 -18.02 14.61
C ARG A 284 -7.57 -16.63 14.89
N THR A 285 -7.32 -16.17 16.10
CA THR A 285 -7.64 -14.81 16.53
C THR A 285 -6.37 -13.99 16.78
N TYR A 286 -6.48 -12.68 16.55
CA TYR A 286 -5.38 -11.72 16.65
C TYR A 286 -5.86 -10.50 17.42
N ARG A 287 -4.95 -9.89 18.18
CA ARG A 287 -5.24 -8.71 18.99
C ARG A 287 -4.08 -7.72 18.85
N LEU A 288 -4.36 -6.60 18.20
CA LEU A 288 -3.47 -5.45 18.16
C LEU A 288 -3.54 -4.70 19.49
N ASP A 289 -4.75 -4.38 19.98
CA ASP A 289 -4.98 -3.84 21.33
C ASP A 289 -6.05 -4.65 22.08
N ARG A 290 -5.67 -5.24 23.22
CA ARG A 290 -6.60 -6.01 24.08
C ARG A 290 -7.68 -5.14 24.73
N ARG A 291 -7.46 -3.82 24.86
CA ARG A 291 -8.38 -2.87 25.48
C ARG A 291 -9.42 -2.32 24.50
N ARG A 292 -9.24 -2.58 23.20
CA ARG A 292 -10.13 -2.14 22.12
C ARG A 292 -10.70 -3.34 21.39
N ASN A 293 -11.74 -3.11 20.60
CA ASN A 293 -12.21 -4.10 19.63
C ASN A 293 -11.20 -4.20 18.50
N ASN A 294 -11.10 -5.37 17.88
CA ASN A 294 -10.17 -5.61 16.78
C ASN A 294 -10.90 -6.39 15.70
N GLU A 295 -10.67 -6.04 14.45
CA GLU A 295 -11.25 -6.74 13.32
C GLU A 295 -10.30 -6.72 12.11
N PHE A 296 -10.40 -7.76 11.29
CA PHE A 296 -9.93 -7.68 9.91
C PHE A 296 -11.10 -7.34 8.99
N ARG A 297 -10.84 -6.48 8.01
CA ARG A 297 -11.82 -5.93 7.07
C ARG A 297 -11.71 -6.56 5.69
N ASP A 298 -10.49 -6.81 5.23
CA ASP A 298 -10.24 -7.33 3.89
C ASP A 298 -8.98 -8.20 3.84
N VAL A 299 -8.85 -9.03 2.81
CA VAL A 299 -7.75 -9.98 2.66
C VAL A 299 -7.37 -10.19 1.20
N ALA A 300 -6.07 -10.09 0.92
CA ALA A 300 -5.48 -10.48 -0.36
C ALA A 300 -4.62 -11.73 -0.18
N ALA A 301 -4.88 -12.76 -0.99
CA ALA A 301 -4.05 -13.97 -0.99
C ALA A 301 -2.86 -13.80 -1.94
N VAL A 302 -1.68 -14.20 -1.47
CA VAL A 302 -0.44 -14.25 -2.23
C VAL A 302 0.18 -15.64 -2.12
N ASP A 303 1.23 -15.91 -2.90
CA ASP A 303 1.80 -17.25 -2.96
C ASP A 303 2.27 -17.73 -1.59
N ASP A 304 2.99 -16.93 -0.82
CA ASP A 304 3.60 -17.32 0.46
C ASP A 304 2.71 -17.05 1.70
N GLY A 305 1.54 -16.45 1.53
CA GLY A 305 0.73 -15.99 2.66
C GLY A 305 -0.48 -15.14 2.27
N PHE A 306 -0.80 -14.18 3.13
CA PHE A 306 -1.96 -13.30 3.00
C PHE A 306 -1.64 -11.93 3.55
N PHE A 307 -2.06 -10.88 2.85
CA PHE A 307 -2.12 -9.54 3.41
C PHE A 307 -3.54 -9.29 3.95
N VAL A 308 -3.64 -8.66 5.12
CA VAL A 308 -4.92 -8.36 5.77
C VAL A 308 -4.99 -6.90 6.19
N ALA A 309 -6.08 -6.23 5.79
CA ALA A 309 -6.43 -4.92 6.27
C ALA A 309 -7.33 -5.04 7.51
N GLY A 310 -7.21 -4.12 8.45
CA GLY A 310 -8.00 -4.13 9.67
C GLY A 310 -7.95 -2.84 10.45
N VAL A 311 -8.55 -2.90 11.64
CA VAL A 311 -8.64 -1.78 12.57
C VAL A 311 -8.74 -2.28 14.01
N ALA A 312 -8.15 -1.52 14.93
CA ALA A 312 -8.35 -1.69 16.37
C ALA A 312 -8.94 -0.42 16.97
N GLY A 313 -10.15 -0.51 17.51
CA GLY A 313 -10.87 0.70 17.90
C GLY A 313 -12.19 0.49 18.63
N ALA A 314 -13.07 1.46 18.45
CA ALA A 314 -14.41 1.47 19.01
C ALA A 314 -15.44 1.42 17.87
N LYS A 315 -16.59 0.77 18.13
CA LYS A 315 -17.71 0.78 17.20
C LYS A 315 -18.49 2.07 17.36
N GLU A 316 -18.67 2.80 16.28
CA GLU A 316 -19.47 4.01 16.20
C GLU A 316 -20.65 3.81 15.25
N ASN A 317 -21.81 4.37 15.60
CA ASN A 317 -22.98 4.30 14.72
C ASN A 317 -22.84 5.37 13.62
N VAL A 318 -22.75 4.92 12.37
CA VAL A 318 -22.75 5.79 11.20
C VAL A 318 -24.19 5.90 10.72
N ARG A 319 -24.88 6.95 11.16
CA ARG A 319 -26.30 7.19 10.87
C ARG A 319 -26.60 7.16 9.38
N GLU A 320 -25.69 7.70 8.57
CA GLU A 320 -25.79 7.74 7.11
C GLU A 320 -25.71 6.36 6.46
N LEU A 321 -25.09 5.36 7.10
CA LEU A 321 -25.02 3.98 6.61
C LEU A 321 -26.04 3.06 7.29
N HIS A 322 -26.74 3.56 8.32
CA HIS A 322 -27.59 2.75 9.19
C HIS A 322 -26.84 1.51 9.72
N ASP A 323 -25.57 1.68 10.08
CA ASP A 323 -24.74 0.59 10.57
C ASP A 323 -23.66 1.08 11.54
N TYR A 324 -23.10 0.14 12.30
CA TYR A 324 -21.92 0.40 13.11
C TYR A 324 -20.65 0.17 12.30
N LYS A 325 -19.69 1.07 12.48
CA LYS A 325 -18.36 0.98 11.90
C LYS A 325 -17.32 1.03 13.02
N MET A 326 -16.30 0.19 12.95
CA MET A 326 -15.16 0.35 13.85
C MET A 326 -14.28 1.49 13.34
N GLN A 327 -13.95 2.41 14.24
CA GLN A 327 -13.00 3.49 14.00
C GLN A 327 -11.92 3.45 15.08
N GLY A 328 -10.70 3.71 14.66
CA GLY A 328 -9.51 3.63 15.49
C GLY A 328 -8.31 3.24 14.65
N ARG A 329 -7.26 2.80 15.32
CA ARG A 329 -5.94 2.59 14.73
C ARG A 329 -6.00 1.66 13.52
N SER A 330 -5.39 2.09 12.42
CA SER A 330 -5.25 1.27 11.21
C SER A 330 -4.42 0.03 11.50
N TRP A 331 -4.68 -1.07 10.79
CA TRP A 331 -3.93 -2.31 10.94
C TRP A 331 -3.66 -2.96 9.59
N ALA A 332 -2.41 -2.93 9.14
CA ALA A 332 -1.92 -3.70 8.01
C ALA A 332 -1.12 -4.89 8.55
N ALA A 333 -1.30 -6.09 8.00
CA ALA A 333 -0.49 -7.23 8.42
C ALA A 333 -0.29 -8.25 7.30
N LYS A 334 0.81 -9.01 7.40
CA LYS A 334 1.05 -10.22 6.61
C LYS A 334 0.95 -11.46 7.49
N LEU A 335 0.21 -12.45 7.03
CA LEU A 335 0.04 -13.76 7.64
C LEU A 335 0.67 -14.83 6.74
N ASP A 336 1.38 -15.80 7.32
CA ASP A 336 1.87 -16.94 6.55
C ASP A 336 0.73 -17.90 6.15
N ARG A 337 1.01 -18.89 5.29
CA ARG A 337 0.02 -19.92 4.87
C ARG A 337 -0.66 -20.67 6.01
N ARG A 338 -0.11 -20.64 7.24
CA ARG A 338 -0.66 -21.28 8.45
C ARG A 338 -1.39 -20.28 9.35
N GLY A 339 -1.56 -19.04 8.92
CA GLY A 339 -2.15 -17.93 9.67
C GLY A 339 -1.27 -17.44 10.81
N ARG A 340 0.06 -17.56 10.72
CA ARG A 340 0.94 -16.94 11.73
C ARG A 340 1.30 -15.55 11.25
N LEU A 341 1.25 -14.58 12.14
CA LEU A 341 1.69 -13.23 11.87
C LEU A 341 3.17 -13.24 11.44
N VAL A 342 3.46 -12.61 10.31
CA VAL A 342 4.81 -12.40 9.76
C VAL A 342 5.29 -11.01 10.16
N TRP A 343 4.48 -10.00 9.82
CA TRP A 343 4.66 -8.61 10.22
C TRP A 343 3.29 -7.94 10.43
N GLU A 344 3.26 -6.86 11.22
CA GLU A 344 2.13 -5.95 11.31
C GLU A 344 2.61 -4.50 11.39
N ASP A 345 1.86 -3.61 10.78
CA ASP A 345 1.94 -2.18 11.01
C ASP A 345 0.58 -1.64 11.47
N ALA A 346 0.64 -0.65 12.35
CA ALA A 346 -0.54 0.05 12.84
C ALA A 346 -0.26 1.55 13.04
N SER A 347 0.57 2.12 12.17
CA SER A 347 0.90 3.55 12.20
C SER A 347 -0.36 4.39 11.87
N GLY A 348 -0.86 5.12 12.87
CA GLY A 348 -1.91 6.13 12.72
C GLY A 348 -3.22 5.71 12.02
N GLY A 349 -4.00 6.72 11.67
CA GLY A 349 -5.24 6.61 10.91
C GLY A 349 -6.44 5.98 11.62
N ASP A 350 -7.52 5.89 10.86
CA ASP A 350 -8.88 5.51 11.28
C ASP A 350 -9.34 4.16 10.70
N GLY A 351 -8.40 3.26 10.43
CA GLY A 351 -8.66 1.91 9.95
C GLY A 351 -8.29 1.71 8.49
N PHE A 352 -7.67 0.57 8.18
CA PHE A 352 -7.62 0.08 6.80
C PHE A 352 -8.89 -0.73 6.51
N HIS A 353 -9.44 -0.52 5.32
CA HIS A 353 -10.71 -1.10 4.89
C HIS A 353 -10.55 -2.04 3.69
N ALA A 354 -9.55 -1.81 2.85
CA ALA A 354 -9.26 -2.63 1.69
C ALA A 354 -7.76 -2.91 1.55
N VAL A 355 -7.42 -4.02 0.93
CA VAL A 355 -6.04 -4.38 0.58
C VAL A 355 -5.98 -4.97 -0.82
N GLU A 356 -4.99 -4.55 -1.60
CA GLU A 356 -4.70 -5.09 -2.93
C GLU A 356 -3.24 -5.57 -2.94
N ALA A 357 -3.03 -6.85 -3.24
CA ALA A 357 -1.69 -7.39 -3.39
C ALA A 357 -1.01 -6.82 -4.63
N THR A 358 0.28 -6.51 -4.51
CA THR A 358 1.14 -6.12 -5.61
C THR A 358 2.11 -7.25 -5.93
N GLU A 359 3.05 -7.01 -6.85
CA GLU A 359 4.05 -8.03 -7.20
C GLU A 359 5.07 -8.24 -6.09
N ASN A 360 5.39 -7.18 -5.35
CA ASN A 360 6.45 -7.16 -4.33
C ASN A 360 5.91 -6.73 -2.96
N GLY A 361 4.61 -6.87 -2.69
CA GLY A 361 3.98 -6.39 -1.46
C GLY A 361 2.47 -6.18 -1.56
N ALA A 362 1.97 -5.10 -0.95
CA ALA A 362 0.56 -4.74 -0.96
C ALA A 362 0.32 -3.24 -0.77
N VAL A 363 -0.83 -2.76 -1.28
CA VAL A 363 -1.36 -1.43 -0.98
C VAL A 363 -2.62 -1.57 -0.15
N PHE A 364 -2.70 -0.78 0.90
CA PHE A 364 -3.83 -0.71 1.81
C PHE A 364 -4.56 0.62 1.63
N ALA A 365 -5.88 0.61 1.73
CA ALA A 365 -6.70 1.81 1.63
C ALA A 365 -7.62 1.96 2.84
N GLY A 366 -7.78 3.18 3.31
CA GLY A 366 -8.56 3.49 4.51
C GLY A 366 -8.73 5.00 4.69
N ARG A 367 -8.53 5.45 5.93
CA ARG A 367 -8.62 6.86 6.30
C ARG A 367 -7.52 7.23 7.28
N ARG A 368 -6.99 8.44 7.15
CA ARG A 368 -6.04 9.05 8.07
C ARG A 368 -6.27 10.56 8.11
N ASP A 369 -6.33 11.13 9.32
CA ASP A 369 -6.49 12.57 9.60
C ASP A 369 -7.68 13.20 8.85
N GLY A 370 -8.79 12.46 8.86
CA GLY A 370 -10.01 12.87 8.20
C GLY A 370 -9.99 12.75 6.66
N ARG A 371 -8.94 12.22 6.05
CA ARG A 371 -8.81 12.06 4.59
C ARG A 371 -8.71 10.59 4.19
N GLY A 372 -9.20 10.25 3.00
CA GLY A 372 -8.95 8.96 2.39
C GLY A 372 -7.45 8.76 2.25
N TRP A 373 -6.96 7.60 2.64
CA TRP A 373 -5.53 7.33 2.75
C TRP A 373 -5.19 6.00 2.10
N ILE A 374 -4.05 5.95 1.41
CA ILE A 374 -3.45 4.72 0.95
C ILE A 374 -2.00 4.60 1.43
N ALA A 375 -1.57 3.39 1.74
CA ALA A 375 -0.20 3.10 2.13
C ALA A 375 0.30 1.83 1.45
N ALA A 376 1.50 1.89 0.90
CA ALA A 376 2.16 0.79 0.24
C ALA A 376 3.22 0.17 1.15
N PHE A 377 3.27 -1.16 1.15
CA PHE A 377 4.24 -1.95 1.89
C PHE A 377 4.85 -2.99 0.97
N ASP A 378 6.13 -3.27 1.17
CA ASP A 378 6.78 -4.42 0.54
C ASP A 378 6.41 -5.74 1.23
N ASP A 379 6.91 -6.85 0.68
CA ASP A 379 6.66 -8.19 1.17
C ASP A 379 7.21 -8.47 2.58
N ASP A 380 8.24 -7.73 3.00
CA ASP A 380 8.89 -7.81 4.30
C ASP A 380 8.24 -6.90 5.36
N GLY A 381 7.34 -6.02 4.92
CA GLY A 381 6.59 -5.09 5.76
C GLY A 381 7.24 -3.73 5.92
N ASN A 382 8.23 -3.39 5.08
CA ASN A 382 8.72 -2.01 5.02
C ASN A 382 7.69 -1.15 4.29
N ARG A 383 7.41 0.04 4.82
CA ARG A 383 6.57 1.03 4.16
C ARG A 383 7.35 1.57 2.95
N LEU A 384 6.75 1.50 1.78
CA LEU A 384 7.30 2.05 0.54
C LEU A 384 6.93 3.53 0.40
N GLY A 385 5.69 3.86 0.77
CA GLY A 385 5.19 5.24 0.76
C GLY A 385 3.71 5.28 1.10
N SER A 386 3.13 6.47 1.10
CA SER A 386 1.70 6.65 1.29
C SER A 386 1.22 7.97 0.72
N ASP A 387 -0.07 8.06 0.40
CA ASP A 387 -0.67 9.30 -0.09
C ASP A 387 -2.11 9.45 0.44
N ARG A 388 -2.57 10.70 0.50
CA ARG A 388 -3.89 11.08 1.02
C ARG A 388 -4.71 11.76 -0.07
N SER A 389 -6.02 11.58 -0.03
CA SER A 389 -6.93 12.33 -0.88
C SER A 389 -6.78 13.83 -0.63
N SER A 390 -6.81 14.62 -1.69
CA SER A 390 -6.92 16.08 -1.59
C SER A 390 -8.29 16.52 -1.06
N VAL A 391 -9.28 15.62 -1.07
CA VAL A 391 -10.63 15.88 -0.56
C VAL A 391 -10.64 15.73 0.96
N PRO A 392 -10.93 16.79 1.74
CA PRO A 392 -11.06 16.66 3.19
C PRO A 392 -12.31 15.86 3.58
N ASN A 393 -12.34 15.33 4.80
CA ASN A 393 -13.47 14.54 5.31
C ASN A 393 -13.86 13.39 4.36
N SER A 394 -12.86 12.71 3.82
CA SER A 394 -12.97 11.61 2.88
C SER A 394 -12.48 10.29 3.48
N GLU A 395 -12.81 9.21 2.81
CA GLU A 395 -12.51 7.85 3.25
C GLU A 395 -12.58 6.88 2.07
N TYR A 396 -11.69 5.88 2.06
CA TYR A 396 -11.68 4.80 1.07
C TYR A 396 -12.14 3.47 1.67
N PHE A 397 -12.97 2.74 0.92
CA PHE A 397 -13.54 1.45 1.31
C PHE A 397 -13.19 0.31 0.38
N GLY A 398 -12.84 0.61 -0.88
CA GLY A 398 -12.44 -0.38 -1.87
C GLY A 398 -11.21 0.11 -2.62
N LEU A 399 -10.43 -0.83 -3.14
CA LEU A 399 -9.20 -0.58 -3.87
C LEU A 399 -9.08 -1.58 -5.02
N THR A 400 -8.50 -1.14 -6.14
CA THR A 400 -8.07 -2.05 -7.20
C THR A 400 -6.92 -1.40 -7.97
N THR A 401 -6.24 -2.19 -8.80
CA THR A 401 -5.15 -1.74 -9.66
C THR A 401 -5.55 -1.59 -11.12
N ARG A 402 -4.82 -0.71 -11.82
CA ARG A 402 -4.85 -0.52 -13.28
C ARG A 402 -3.42 -0.56 -13.80
N SER A 403 -3.21 -1.25 -14.92
CA SER A 403 -1.96 -1.17 -15.68
C SER A 403 -2.18 -0.30 -16.91
N ARG A 404 -1.29 0.68 -17.15
CA ARG A 404 -1.31 1.55 -18.32
C ARG A 404 0.09 1.66 -18.90
N GLY A 405 0.39 0.80 -19.88
CA GLY A 405 1.78 0.64 -20.36
C GLY A 405 2.62 -0.05 -19.29
N SER A 406 3.78 0.50 -18.97
CA SER A 406 4.65 0.07 -17.86
C SER A 406 4.17 0.55 -16.49
N ARG A 407 3.39 1.64 -16.43
CA ARG A 407 2.94 2.25 -15.17
C ARG A 407 1.77 1.51 -14.55
N ARG A 408 1.83 1.35 -13.22
CA ARG A 408 0.74 0.84 -12.38
C ARG A 408 0.05 2.02 -11.69
N GLU A 409 -1.27 2.01 -11.69
CA GLU A 409 -2.10 2.99 -10.97
C GLU A 409 -2.98 2.23 -9.94
N TYR A 410 -3.23 2.85 -8.81
CA TYR A 410 -4.14 2.40 -7.76
C TYR A 410 -5.39 3.26 -7.76
N LEU A 411 -6.55 2.61 -7.69
CA LEU A 411 -7.86 3.22 -7.83
C LEU A 411 -8.73 2.99 -6.58
N PRO A 412 -8.44 3.69 -5.46
CA PRO A 412 -9.29 3.60 -4.28
C PRO A 412 -10.61 4.34 -4.48
N VAL A 413 -11.67 3.83 -3.84
CA VAL A 413 -13.02 4.39 -3.91
C VAL A 413 -13.65 4.50 -2.54
N GLY A 414 -14.51 5.51 -2.38
CA GLY A 414 -15.26 5.69 -1.16
C GLY A 414 -16.17 6.90 -1.22
N TYR A 415 -16.03 7.83 -0.27
CA TYR A 415 -16.72 9.11 -0.31
C TYR A 415 -15.80 10.28 0.06
N GLY A 416 -16.23 11.48 -0.34
CA GLY A 416 -15.68 12.74 0.15
C GLY A 416 -16.80 13.72 0.51
N ARG A 417 -16.58 14.54 1.53
CA ARG A 417 -17.57 15.52 2.00
C ARG A 417 -17.13 16.93 1.62
N GLY A 418 -17.93 17.57 0.76
CA GLY A 418 -17.84 19.00 0.49
C GLY A 418 -18.81 19.80 1.37
N ASP A 419 -18.82 21.12 1.18
CA ASP A 419 -19.56 22.09 2.02
C ASP A 419 -21.03 21.73 2.27
N ASP A 420 -21.72 21.21 1.25
CA ASP A 420 -23.17 20.93 1.29
C ASP A 420 -23.56 19.48 0.91
N SER A 421 -22.60 18.60 0.59
CA SER A 421 -22.90 17.25 0.13
C SER A 421 -21.79 16.22 0.40
N THR A 422 -22.19 14.96 0.53
CA THR A 422 -21.28 13.80 0.52
C THR A 422 -21.43 13.09 -0.81
N ASN A 423 -20.33 12.92 -1.53
CA ASN A 423 -20.33 12.33 -2.87
C ASN A 423 -19.46 11.09 -2.93
N GLY A 424 -19.84 10.14 -3.79
CA GLY A 424 -18.98 9.01 -4.12
C GLY A 424 -17.65 9.52 -4.69
N LEU A 425 -16.55 8.97 -4.21
CA LEU A 425 -15.19 9.36 -4.56
C LEU A 425 -14.50 8.20 -5.28
N LEU A 426 -13.80 8.51 -6.36
CA LEU A 426 -12.79 7.68 -7.00
C LEU A 426 -11.51 8.50 -7.10
N SER A 427 -10.41 7.96 -6.60
CA SER A 427 -9.11 8.62 -6.69
C SER A 427 -8.15 7.77 -7.50
N ARG A 428 -7.02 8.36 -7.87
CA ARG A 428 -5.98 7.70 -8.68
C ARG A 428 -4.61 8.08 -8.16
N PHE A 429 -3.80 7.07 -7.89
CA PHE A 429 -2.42 7.21 -7.42
C PHE A 429 -1.52 6.38 -8.33
N ALA A 430 -0.43 6.96 -8.82
CA ALA A 430 0.58 6.22 -9.57
C ALA A 430 1.45 5.40 -8.61
N ALA A 431 2.05 4.30 -9.10
CA ALA A 431 3.04 3.58 -8.31
C ALA A 431 4.29 4.43 -8.04
N ASP A 432 4.70 5.23 -9.02
CA ASP A 432 5.79 6.20 -8.92
C ASP A 432 5.58 7.19 -7.74
N ASP A 433 4.32 7.45 -7.34
CA ASP A 433 4.00 8.32 -6.18
C ASP A 433 4.50 7.71 -4.84
N PHE A 434 4.92 6.42 -4.82
CA PHE A 434 5.50 5.76 -3.65
C PHE A 434 7.00 5.54 -3.75
N ASP A 435 7.62 5.79 -4.90
CA ASP A 435 9.04 5.50 -5.12
C ASP A 435 9.95 6.70 -4.75
N ASN A 436 9.38 7.89 -4.60
CA ASN A 436 10.14 9.15 -4.52
C ASN A 436 10.23 9.77 -3.12
N GLY A 437 10.16 8.98 -2.04
CA GLY A 437 10.46 9.40 -0.66
C GLY A 437 9.56 10.46 -0.01
N GLY A 438 9.01 11.42 -0.76
CA GLY A 438 8.24 12.56 -0.28
C GLY A 438 6.78 12.45 -0.66
N GLY A 439 5.99 11.81 0.20
CA GLY A 439 4.65 12.31 0.42
C GLY A 439 4.80 13.36 1.50
N ASP A 440 4.77 14.65 1.13
CA ASP A 440 4.71 15.75 2.10
C ASP A 440 3.59 15.43 3.10
N ASP A 441 3.96 14.96 4.30
CA ASP A 441 3.09 14.91 5.45
C ASP A 441 2.94 16.36 5.98
N ASN A 442 2.59 17.29 5.08
CA ASN A 442 2.26 18.69 5.31
C ASN A 442 0.90 18.81 6.03
N GLY A 443 0.84 18.23 7.22
CA GLY A 443 -0.22 18.41 8.20
C GLY A 443 0.38 18.93 9.49
N ASP A 444 0.37 20.25 9.65
CA ASP A 444 0.61 20.97 10.92
C ASP A 444 -0.40 20.56 12.00
N ASP A 445 -0.30 19.35 12.55
CA ASP A 445 -1.12 18.92 13.68
C ASP A 445 -0.23 18.30 14.77
N ASP A 446 0.17 19.13 15.75
CA ASP A 446 0.90 18.78 16.99
C ASP A 446 0.27 17.64 17.83
N ASP A 447 -0.90 17.12 17.42
CA ASP A 447 -1.66 16.06 18.09
C ASP A 447 -1.56 14.68 17.39
N ASP A 448 -0.84 14.55 16.26
CA ASP A 448 -0.73 13.29 15.52
C ASP A 448 0.21 12.26 16.18
N GLU A 449 -0.23 11.00 16.26
CA GLU A 449 0.60 9.87 16.72
C GLU A 449 1.64 9.51 15.64
N ARG A 450 2.92 9.77 15.92
CA ARG A 450 4.08 9.44 15.07
C ARG A 450 4.81 8.19 15.54
N LEU A 451 5.38 7.43 14.62
CA LEU A 451 6.17 6.22 14.89
C LEU A 451 7.67 6.53 14.82
N PHE A 452 8.35 6.44 15.95
CA PHE A 452 9.80 6.48 16.05
C PHE A 452 10.36 5.05 16.00
N GLU A 453 11.33 4.80 15.12
CA GLU A 453 12.13 3.58 15.08
C GLU A 453 13.62 3.93 15.20
N ILE A 454 14.37 3.14 15.97
CA ILE A 454 15.83 3.21 16.00
C ILE A 454 16.41 1.84 15.69
N ILE A 455 17.12 1.70 14.58
CA ILE A 455 17.54 0.39 14.06
C ILE A 455 19.06 0.35 13.94
N ALA A 456 19.69 -0.62 14.59
CA ALA A 456 21.13 -0.86 14.50
C ALA A 456 21.48 -1.42 13.11
N THR A 457 22.52 -0.88 12.49
CA THR A 457 23.04 -1.32 11.18
C THR A 457 24.14 -2.35 11.31
N GLU A 458 24.70 -2.52 12.52
CA GLU A 458 25.74 -3.50 12.79
C GLU A 458 25.56 -4.13 14.18
N ARG A 459 26.40 -5.14 14.48
CA ARG A 459 26.45 -5.73 15.82
C ARG A 459 27.27 -4.85 16.76
N GLY A 460 26.65 -4.41 17.86
CA GLY A 460 27.28 -3.63 18.93
C GLY A 460 26.23 -3.13 19.91
N GLU A 461 26.49 -2.13 20.74
CA GLU A 461 25.48 -1.53 21.61
C GLU A 461 25.08 -0.15 21.09
N VAL A 462 23.77 0.12 20.99
CA VAL A 462 23.19 1.44 20.74
C VAL A 462 22.30 1.76 21.92
N ARG A 463 22.69 2.68 22.79
CA ARG A 463 21.84 3.22 23.86
C ARG A 463 21.31 4.58 23.45
N TYR A 464 20.03 4.83 23.67
CA TYR A 464 19.45 6.13 23.35
C TYR A 464 18.56 6.66 24.48
N GLU A 465 18.32 7.97 24.44
CA GLU A 465 17.33 8.69 25.21
C GLU A 465 16.58 9.63 24.24
N LEU A 466 15.28 9.44 24.09
CA LEU A 466 14.37 10.26 23.27
C LEU A 466 13.40 10.97 24.21
N THR A 467 13.15 12.26 24.02
CA THR A 467 12.21 13.06 24.82
C THR A 467 11.22 13.75 23.90
N VAL A 468 9.94 13.66 24.25
CA VAL A 468 8.83 14.26 23.49
C VAL A 468 8.00 15.14 24.42
N ASP A 469 7.33 16.16 23.91
CA ASP A 469 6.42 17.00 24.70
C ASP A 469 4.98 16.48 24.79
N GLY A 470 4.66 15.40 24.07
CA GLY A 470 3.42 14.64 24.21
C GLY A 470 3.58 13.27 24.89
N GLY A 471 2.69 12.32 24.57
CA GLY A 471 2.71 10.97 25.12
C GLY A 471 3.68 10.07 24.37
N ILE A 472 4.16 8.98 24.98
CA ILE A 472 4.93 7.93 24.30
C ILE A 472 4.48 6.53 24.74
N GLU A 473 4.32 5.60 23.81
CA GLU A 473 3.98 4.20 24.06
C GLU A 473 4.88 3.22 23.29
N PRO A 474 5.22 2.06 23.87
CA PRO A 474 6.04 1.04 23.21
C PRO A 474 5.27 0.36 22.07
N VAL A 475 5.94 0.10 20.95
CA VAL A 475 5.37 -0.53 19.75
C VAL A 475 6.16 -1.77 19.36
N ARG A 476 5.48 -2.73 18.74
CA ARG A 476 6.09 -3.89 18.10
C ARG A 476 5.68 -3.91 16.64
N LEU A 477 6.65 -3.76 15.74
CA LEU A 477 6.44 -3.81 14.29
C LEU A 477 6.69 -5.23 13.77
N ASN A 478 7.79 -5.83 14.22
CA ASN A 478 8.12 -7.22 13.90
C ASN A 478 8.96 -7.86 15.02
N ASP A 479 9.50 -9.06 14.76
CA ASP A 479 10.34 -9.76 15.73
C ASP A 479 11.69 -9.07 16.01
N ARG A 480 12.15 -8.22 15.10
CA ARG A 480 13.45 -7.52 15.15
C ARG A 480 13.33 -6.08 15.62
N VAL A 481 12.27 -5.37 15.23
CA VAL A 481 12.03 -3.96 15.56
C VAL A 481 10.82 -3.84 16.47
N LYS A 482 11.07 -3.65 17.76
CA LYS A 482 10.06 -3.54 18.82
C LYS A 482 10.67 -2.96 20.09
N ALA A 483 9.90 -2.18 20.85
CA ALA A 483 10.28 -1.85 22.21
C ALA A 483 10.39 -3.12 23.08
N GLU A 484 11.47 -3.20 23.84
CA GLU A 484 11.86 -4.33 24.69
C GLU A 484 11.60 -4.02 26.17
N ASP A 485 11.65 -5.05 27.02
CA ASP A 485 11.38 -4.92 28.46
C ASP A 485 12.41 -4.04 29.21
N ASP A 486 13.57 -3.77 28.61
CA ASP A 486 14.60 -2.90 29.15
C ASP A 486 14.38 -1.40 28.87
N ASP A 487 13.41 -1.07 28.01
CA ASP A 487 13.03 0.31 27.72
C ASP A 487 12.27 0.95 28.87
N ARG A 488 12.66 2.18 29.22
CA ARG A 488 12.12 2.90 30.37
C ARG A 488 11.53 4.23 29.96
N ILE A 489 10.21 4.28 29.97
CA ILE A 489 9.41 5.49 29.78
C ILE A 489 9.24 6.21 31.12
N ARG A 490 9.43 7.52 31.12
CA ARG A 490 9.32 8.39 32.30
C ARG A 490 8.72 9.75 31.93
N GLU A 491 7.66 10.13 32.63
CA GLU A 491 7.12 11.49 32.63
C GLU A 491 8.04 12.41 33.46
N ASN A 492 8.40 13.56 32.89
CA ASN A 492 9.28 14.56 33.47
C ASN A 492 8.48 15.66 34.19
N ASP A 493 9.15 16.41 35.08
CA ASP A 493 8.50 17.45 35.89
C ASP A 493 8.06 18.68 35.05
N ASP A 494 8.55 18.81 33.82
CA ASP A 494 8.23 19.89 32.87
C ASP A 494 7.08 19.56 31.92
N GLY A 495 6.50 18.36 32.02
CA GLY A 495 5.40 17.89 31.17
C GLY A 495 5.83 17.04 29.98
N THR A 496 7.14 16.94 29.69
CA THR A 496 7.67 16.05 28.63
C THR A 496 7.72 14.59 29.09
N VAL A 497 7.85 13.66 28.14
CA VAL A 497 8.06 12.23 28.42
C VAL A 497 9.34 11.76 27.75
N SER A 498 10.24 11.14 28.52
CA SER A 498 11.48 10.55 28.00
C SER A 498 11.41 9.03 27.99
N VAL A 499 11.93 8.41 26.93
CA VAL A 499 12.25 6.99 26.86
C VAL A 499 13.76 6.78 26.84
N ARG A 500 14.24 5.78 27.58
CA ARG A 500 15.62 5.29 27.49
C ARG A 500 15.62 3.83 27.14
N GLY A 501 16.36 3.47 26.10
CA GLY A 501 16.41 2.10 25.61
C GLY A 501 17.76 1.69 25.07
N SER A 502 17.83 0.46 24.58
CA SER A 502 19.01 -0.04 23.91
C SER A 502 18.75 -1.12 22.87
N THR A 503 19.36 -0.97 21.69
CA THR A 503 19.40 -1.98 20.62
C THR A 503 20.86 -2.36 20.28
N GLY A 504 21.10 -3.26 19.32
CA GLY A 504 22.47 -3.70 19.05
C GLY A 504 22.76 -4.87 18.12
N ASN A 505 21.77 -5.40 17.41
CA ASN A 505 22.05 -6.36 16.34
C ASN A 505 21.68 -5.71 15.00
N GLU A 506 22.47 -5.98 13.97
CA GLU A 506 22.16 -5.58 12.60
C GLU A 506 20.71 -5.93 12.22
N GLY A 507 19.93 -4.91 11.86
CA GLY A 507 18.51 -4.99 11.52
C GLY A 507 17.55 -5.14 12.70
N TYR A 508 18.03 -5.02 13.95
CA TYR A 508 17.20 -4.98 15.16
C TYR A 508 17.09 -3.55 15.68
N GLY A 509 15.96 -3.24 16.28
CA GLY A 509 15.66 -1.90 16.72
C GLY A 509 14.57 -1.83 17.77
N ASP A 510 14.41 -0.64 18.33
CA ASP A 510 13.30 -0.33 19.23
C ASP A 510 12.32 0.59 18.50
N ALA A 511 11.04 0.50 18.84
CA ALA A 511 10.00 1.29 18.22
C ALA A 511 9.02 1.85 19.25
N PHE A 512 8.68 3.13 19.12
CA PHE A 512 7.74 3.83 20.00
C PHE A 512 6.78 4.67 19.17
N ARG A 513 5.54 4.77 19.62
CA ARG A 513 4.62 5.80 19.15
C ARG A 513 4.67 6.98 20.09
N PHE A 514 4.65 8.19 19.55
CA PHE A 514 4.58 9.39 20.36
C PHE A 514 3.63 10.42 19.76
N THR A 515 3.14 11.34 20.58
CA THR A 515 2.44 12.56 20.12
C THR A 515 3.29 13.78 20.47
N GLY A 516 3.01 14.92 19.85
CA GLY A 516 3.80 16.15 20.03
C GLY A 516 5.16 16.10 19.35
N ALA A 517 6.01 17.08 19.64
CA ALA A 517 7.34 17.26 19.07
C ALA A 517 8.40 16.47 19.83
N VAL A 518 9.45 16.03 19.11
CA VAL A 518 10.66 15.52 19.75
C VAL A 518 11.50 16.71 20.20
N THR A 519 11.77 16.79 21.50
CA THR A 519 12.45 17.94 22.12
C THR A 519 13.91 17.68 22.47
N ASP A 520 14.34 16.42 22.53
CA ASP A 520 15.74 16.02 22.77
C ASP A 520 15.95 14.56 22.35
N PHE A 521 17.01 14.29 21.58
CA PHE A 521 17.45 12.94 21.26
C PHE A 521 18.95 12.79 21.54
N ARG A 522 19.34 11.68 22.17
CA ARG A 522 20.74 11.38 22.47
C ARG A 522 21.01 9.91 22.29
N SER A 523 22.09 9.56 21.60
CA SER A 523 22.60 8.19 21.51
C SER A 523 24.02 8.07 22.03
N ARG A 524 24.41 6.86 22.46
CA ARG A 524 25.78 6.45 22.80
C ARG A 524 25.93 4.96 22.50
N GLY A 525 27.10 4.55 22.03
CA GLY A 525 27.26 3.16 21.62
C GLY A 525 28.54 2.92 20.85
N ASP A 526 28.74 1.66 20.48
CA ASP A 526 29.81 1.19 19.60
C ASP A 526 29.29 0.55 18.30
N ALA A 527 27.96 0.50 18.11
CA ALA A 527 27.30 0.17 16.85
C ALA A 527 26.66 1.40 16.20
N ASP A 528 26.66 1.40 14.87
CA ASP A 528 25.94 2.37 14.05
C ASP A 528 24.43 2.06 13.99
N PHE A 529 23.62 3.09 13.71
CA PHE A 529 22.16 3.01 13.61
C PHE A 529 21.60 4.03 12.61
N TYR A 530 20.35 3.84 12.19
CA TYR A 530 19.53 4.88 11.57
C TYR A 530 18.22 5.04 12.34
N ILE A 531 17.61 6.21 12.22
CA ILE A 531 16.29 6.52 12.77
C ILE A 531 15.28 6.45 11.62
N ARG A 532 14.08 5.98 11.91
CA ARG A 532 12.93 6.26 11.07
C ARG A 532 11.85 7.00 11.85
N LEU A 533 11.23 7.98 11.20
CA LEU A 533 10.01 8.63 11.64
C LEU A 533 8.91 8.28 10.64
N ASP A 534 7.85 7.64 11.12
CA ASP A 534 6.74 7.15 10.30
C ASP A 534 7.17 6.28 9.09
N GLY A 535 8.28 5.57 9.26
CA GLY A 535 8.87 4.69 8.25
C GLY A 535 9.89 5.35 7.33
N GLU A 536 9.98 6.68 7.34
CA GLU A 536 10.96 7.46 6.57
C GLU A 536 12.26 7.63 7.36
N ARG A 537 13.42 7.57 6.69
CA ARG A 537 14.70 7.78 7.36
C ARG A 537 14.92 9.26 7.62
N VAL A 538 15.16 9.59 8.88
CA VAL A 538 15.47 10.97 9.30
C VAL A 538 16.81 11.01 10.02
N SER A 539 17.50 12.13 9.90
CA SER A 539 18.65 12.49 10.70
C SER A 539 18.24 12.89 12.13
N VAL A 540 19.22 13.05 13.03
CA VAL A 540 18.94 13.52 14.39
C VAL A 540 18.53 14.99 14.41
N ASP A 541 19.02 15.79 13.45
CA ASP A 541 18.72 17.22 13.39
C ASP A 541 17.31 17.44 12.81
N GLU A 542 16.92 16.73 11.74
CA GLU A 542 15.53 16.72 11.23
C GLU A 542 14.53 16.21 12.27
N LEU A 543 14.94 15.30 13.15
CA LEU A 543 14.11 14.86 14.26
C LEU A 543 13.85 15.98 15.28
N LEU A 544 14.69 17.02 15.35
CA LEU A 544 14.64 18.08 16.35
C LEU A 544 14.19 19.45 15.82
N ASP A 545 14.25 19.68 14.50
CA ASP A 545 13.97 20.97 13.84
C ASP A 545 12.61 20.97 13.11
N GLU A 546 11.49 20.85 13.85
CA GLU A 546 10.14 21.10 13.29
C GLU A 546 9.66 22.55 13.47
N ASP A 547 10.50 23.43 14.04
CA ASP A 547 10.16 24.82 14.35
C ASP A 547 11.25 25.77 13.82
N ASP A 548 11.33 26.04 12.51
CA ASP A 548 11.95 27.28 11.98
C ASP A 548 11.54 27.54 10.51
N ASP A 549 10.23 27.54 10.25
CA ASP A 549 9.65 28.23 9.08
C ASP A 549 9.54 29.74 9.36
N ASP A 550 10.66 30.45 9.30
CA ASP A 550 10.65 31.89 9.03
C ASP A 550 11.08 32.10 7.58
N GLU A 551 10.07 32.29 6.72
CA GLU A 551 10.15 32.79 5.34
C GLU A 551 11.15 33.95 5.22
N ASP A 552 12.13 33.81 4.33
CA ASP A 552 12.59 34.90 3.48
C ASP A 552 12.86 34.33 2.07
N ASP A 553 12.06 34.82 1.10
CA ASP A 553 12.16 34.60 -0.33
C ASP A 553 13.60 34.76 -0.86
N ASP A 554 14.07 33.83 -1.70
CA ASP A 554 14.55 34.12 -3.06
C ASP A 554 14.64 32.80 -3.86
N ASP A 555 14.05 32.81 -5.06
CA ASP A 555 14.23 31.77 -6.09
C ASP A 555 15.73 31.69 -6.44
N ASP A 556 16.47 30.72 -5.90
CA ASP A 556 17.71 30.18 -6.46
C ASP A 556 17.86 28.72 -6.00
N ASP A 557 18.40 27.87 -6.87
CA ASP A 557 18.50 26.42 -6.79
C ASP A 557 19.50 25.94 -5.72
N ASP A 558 19.23 26.26 -4.45
CA ASP A 558 20.04 25.87 -3.30
C ASP A 558 19.36 24.73 -2.50
N SER A 559 19.09 23.61 -3.17
CA SER A 559 18.81 22.37 -2.42
C SER A 559 20.08 21.96 -1.66
N GLU A 560 20.04 22.03 -0.32
CA GLU A 560 21.15 21.56 0.52
C GLU A 560 21.25 20.03 0.42
N ARG A 561 22.39 19.52 -0.04
CA ARG A 561 22.64 18.09 -0.21
C ARG A 561 23.74 17.59 0.71
N LEU A 562 23.62 16.35 1.18
CA LEU A 562 24.58 15.71 2.07
C LEU A 562 25.56 14.85 1.27
N PHE A 563 26.80 15.32 1.17
CA PHE A 563 27.91 14.57 0.60
C PHE A 563 28.67 13.80 1.69
N GLU A 564 28.82 12.49 1.52
CA GLU A 564 29.65 11.63 2.37
C GLU A 564 30.74 10.94 1.55
N LEU A 565 31.97 10.89 2.07
CA LEU A 565 33.05 10.08 1.52
C LEU A 565 33.56 9.12 2.57
N ILE A 566 33.34 7.81 2.38
CA ILE A 566 33.60 6.80 3.41
C ILE A 566 34.62 5.78 2.92
N ALA A 567 35.72 5.63 3.66
CA ALA A 567 36.72 4.60 3.42
C ALA A 567 36.17 3.21 3.76
N THR A 568 36.41 2.24 2.89
CA THR A 568 35.95 0.85 3.04
C THR A 568 37.02 -0.07 3.61
N GLU A 569 38.25 0.41 3.71
CA GLU A 569 39.36 -0.39 4.23
C GLU A 569 40.43 0.46 4.92
N ARG A 570 41.43 -0.22 5.49
CA ARG A 570 42.56 0.43 6.14
C ARG A 570 43.54 1.00 5.12
N GLY A 571 43.65 2.32 5.09
CA GLY A 571 44.62 3.08 4.32
C GLY A 571 44.28 4.57 4.37
N GLU A 572 44.86 5.34 3.46
CA GLU A 572 44.63 6.79 3.34
C GLU A 572 43.86 7.07 2.05
N VAL A 573 42.82 7.90 2.13
CA VAL A 573 42.10 8.49 0.99
C VAL A 573 42.24 9.99 1.10
N ARG A 574 42.97 10.63 0.18
CA ARG A 574 43.00 12.09 0.04
C ARG A 574 42.11 12.50 -1.10
N TYR A 575 41.26 13.51 -0.90
CA TYR A 575 40.37 13.99 -1.93
C TYR A 575 40.40 15.51 -2.08
N GLU A 576 39.93 15.96 -3.24
CA GLU A 576 39.68 17.33 -3.62
C GLU A 576 38.30 17.34 -4.29
N LEU A 577 37.33 18.02 -3.66
CA LEU A 577 35.95 18.17 -4.12
C LEU A 577 35.69 19.65 -4.41
N THR A 578 35.04 19.99 -5.51
CA THR A 578 34.63 21.36 -5.86
C THR A 578 33.17 21.38 -6.25
N VAL A 579 32.42 22.31 -5.67
CA VAL A 579 31.00 22.56 -5.97
C VAL A 579 30.80 23.98 -6.47
N ASP A 580 29.71 24.23 -7.18
CA ASP A 580 29.32 25.56 -7.66
C ASP A 580 28.31 26.30 -6.77
N GLY A 581 28.11 25.83 -5.54
CA GLY A 581 27.53 26.57 -4.42
C GLY A 581 28.43 26.59 -3.18
N ASP A 582 27.83 26.49 -2.01
CA ASP A 582 28.52 26.53 -0.71
C ASP A 582 28.86 25.14 -0.18
N ILE A 583 29.87 25.04 0.71
CA ILE A 583 30.23 23.80 1.41
C ILE A 583 30.35 24.07 2.91
N GLU A 584 29.63 23.29 3.72
CA GLU A 584 29.71 23.32 5.18
C GLU A 584 30.13 21.95 5.77
N PRO A 585 31.06 21.91 6.73
CA PRO A 585 31.43 20.69 7.45
C PRO A 585 30.25 20.11 8.25
N VAL A 586 29.95 18.81 8.09
CA VAL A 586 28.89 18.12 8.84
C VAL A 586 29.48 17.02 9.72
N ARG A 587 28.83 16.77 10.86
CA ARG A 587 29.16 15.67 11.76
C ARG A 587 27.96 14.72 11.88
N LEU A 588 28.01 13.62 11.12
CA LEU A 588 26.97 12.59 11.18
C LEU A 588 27.17 11.67 12.39
N ASN A 589 28.41 11.30 12.68
CA ASN A 589 28.77 10.53 13.87
C ASN A 589 30.26 10.70 14.24
N ASP A 590 30.79 9.86 15.13
CA ASP A 590 32.20 9.92 15.54
C ASP A 590 33.20 9.45 14.46
N ARG A 591 32.74 8.65 13.48
CA ARG A 591 33.55 8.10 12.38
C ARG A 591 33.40 8.87 11.07
N VAL A 592 32.21 9.40 10.79
CA VAL A 592 31.89 10.15 9.57
C VAL A 592 31.62 11.61 9.92
N LYS A 593 32.66 12.43 9.80
CA LYS A 593 32.62 13.86 10.06
C LYS A 593 33.79 14.54 9.37
N ALA A 594 33.57 15.76 8.88
CA ALA A 594 34.69 16.61 8.47
C ALA A 594 35.62 16.87 9.67
N GLU A 595 36.92 16.70 9.47
CA GLU A 595 37.96 16.80 10.50
C GLU A 595 38.77 18.11 10.36
N ASP A 596 39.56 18.45 11.38
CA ASP A 596 40.35 19.70 11.41
C ASP A 596 41.41 19.81 10.28
N ASP A 597 41.71 18.72 9.57
CA ASP A 597 42.62 18.68 8.43
C ASP A 597 41.98 18.99 7.08
N ASP A 598 40.65 19.09 7.03
CA ASP A 598 39.90 19.52 5.85
C ASP A 598 40.06 21.02 5.65
N ARG A 599 40.28 21.42 4.39
CA ARG A 599 40.48 22.83 4.03
C ARG A 599 39.51 23.24 2.95
N ILE A 600 38.56 24.06 3.35
CA ILE A 600 37.60 24.72 2.47
C ILE A 600 38.22 26.02 1.94
N ARG A 601 38.07 26.25 0.63
CA ARG A 601 38.56 27.43 -0.07
C ARG A 601 37.55 27.89 -1.10
N GLU A 602 37.04 29.11 -0.91
CA GLU A 602 36.31 29.84 -1.95
C GLU A 602 37.25 30.25 -3.10
N ASN A 603 36.86 29.97 -4.34
CA ASN A 603 37.67 30.25 -5.52
C ASN A 603 37.43 31.64 -6.12
N ASN A 604 36.47 32.40 -5.59
CA ASN A 604 36.08 33.75 -6.06
C ASN A 604 35.55 33.77 -7.50
N ASP A 605 35.05 32.65 -7.99
CA ASP A 605 34.40 32.48 -9.30
C ASP A 605 33.00 31.85 -9.19
N GLY A 606 32.46 31.77 -7.96
CA GLY A 606 31.20 31.10 -7.66
C GLY A 606 31.39 29.70 -7.06
N THR A 607 32.60 29.13 -7.12
CA THR A 607 32.84 27.75 -6.68
C THR A 607 33.59 27.66 -5.34
N VAL A 608 33.36 26.58 -4.61
CA VAL A 608 34.06 26.25 -3.35
C VAL A 608 34.76 24.90 -3.49
N THR A 609 36.07 24.87 -3.18
CA THR A 609 36.86 23.63 -3.17
C THR A 609 37.19 23.22 -1.74
N VAL A 610 36.91 21.96 -1.39
CA VAL A 610 37.43 21.31 -0.18
C VAL A 610 38.54 20.33 -0.54
N THR A 611 39.65 20.38 0.21
CA THR A 611 40.68 19.33 0.18
C THR A 611 40.73 18.67 1.55
N GLY A 612 40.57 17.36 1.57
CA GLY A 612 40.49 16.60 2.81
C GLY A 612 41.18 15.26 2.75
N SER A 613 41.20 14.56 3.89
CA SER A 613 41.69 13.19 3.94
C SER A 613 40.99 12.35 4.98
N THR A 614 40.53 11.18 4.55
CA THR A 614 39.94 10.17 5.43
C THR A 614 40.70 8.85 5.38
N GLY A 615 40.30 7.88 6.20
CA GLY A 615 40.90 6.54 6.17
C GLY A 615 40.51 5.63 7.32
N ASN A 616 40.67 4.32 7.08
CA ASN A 616 40.15 3.19 7.86
C ASN A 616 38.69 2.84 7.53
N GLU A 617 38.41 1.55 7.51
CA GLU A 617 37.08 1.00 7.25
C GLU A 617 36.01 1.65 8.13
N GLY A 618 35.01 2.26 7.49
CA GLY A 618 33.87 2.93 8.12
C GLY A 618 34.12 4.37 8.58
N TYR A 619 35.31 4.94 8.34
CA TYR A 619 35.59 6.35 8.60
C TYR A 619 35.43 7.17 7.33
N GLY A 620 34.94 8.39 7.47
CA GLY A 620 34.64 9.25 6.34
C GLY A 620 34.56 10.72 6.71
N ASP A 621 34.45 11.54 5.68
CA ASP A 621 34.25 12.97 5.84
C ASP A 621 32.87 13.31 5.26
N ALA A 622 32.16 14.24 5.89
CA ALA A 622 30.82 14.62 5.50
C ALA A 622 30.70 16.14 5.39
N PHE A 623 30.05 16.59 4.31
CA PHE A 623 29.80 17.99 4.04
C PHE A 623 28.36 18.18 3.57
N ARG A 624 27.79 19.30 3.95
CA ARG A 624 26.60 19.85 3.31
C ARG A 624 27.07 20.70 2.14
N ILE A 625 26.48 20.49 0.98
CA ILE A 625 26.82 21.24 -0.23
C ILE A 625 25.55 21.89 -0.79
N THR A 626 25.68 23.09 -1.35
CA THR A 626 24.68 23.64 -2.27
C THR A 626 25.25 23.67 -3.69
N GLY A 627 24.37 23.67 -4.70
CA GLY A 627 24.77 23.52 -6.09
C GLY A 627 25.30 22.12 -6.44
N SER A 628 25.85 21.98 -7.64
CA SER A 628 26.33 20.74 -8.25
C SER A 628 27.80 20.48 -7.97
N VAL A 629 28.16 19.20 -7.89
CA VAL A 629 29.58 18.81 -7.79
C VAL A 629 30.22 18.89 -9.17
N ILE A 630 30.99 19.94 -9.41
CA ILE A 630 31.61 20.17 -10.72
C ILE A 630 33.00 19.53 -10.87
N ALA A 631 33.62 19.08 -9.77
CA ALA A 631 34.88 18.32 -9.84
C ALA A 631 35.15 17.49 -8.59
N PHE A 632 35.54 16.23 -8.78
CA PHE A 632 36.02 15.36 -7.72
C PHE A 632 37.31 14.63 -8.10
N ARG A 633 38.28 14.56 -7.19
CA ARG A 633 39.54 13.83 -7.37
C ARG A 633 39.95 13.16 -6.08
N SER A 634 40.30 11.88 -6.14
CA SER A 634 40.90 11.16 -5.01
C SER A 634 42.27 10.57 -5.34
N ARG A 635 43.10 10.36 -4.31
CA ARG A 635 44.38 9.62 -4.37
C ARG A 635 44.61 8.93 -3.04
N GLY A 636 45.13 7.72 -3.06
CA GLY A 636 45.30 6.94 -1.83
C GLY A 636 45.58 5.47 -2.09
N ASP A 637 45.76 4.73 -0.99
CA ASP A 637 45.97 3.27 -1.01
C ASP A 637 44.77 2.52 -0.38
N ALA A 638 43.67 3.22 -0.05
CA ALA A 638 42.43 2.63 0.46
C ALA A 638 41.25 2.89 -0.47
N ASP A 639 40.38 1.89 -0.60
CA ASP A 639 39.10 2.00 -1.30
C ASP A 639 38.08 2.84 -0.50
N PHE A 640 37.14 3.49 -1.20
CA PHE A 640 36.06 4.30 -0.63
C PHE A 640 34.78 4.19 -1.47
N TYR A 641 33.66 4.63 -0.91
CA TYR A 641 32.45 4.96 -1.67
C TYR A 641 31.98 6.37 -1.32
N ILE A 642 31.24 6.99 -2.23
CA ILE A 642 30.59 8.28 -2.02
C ILE A 642 29.11 8.04 -1.76
N ARG A 643 28.52 8.87 -0.91
CA ARG A 643 27.07 9.04 -0.89
C ARG A 643 26.68 10.48 -1.13
N LEU A 644 25.58 10.64 -1.83
CA LEU A 644 24.86 11.90 -1.96
C LEU A 644 23.44 11.64 -1.48
N ASP A 645 23.00 12.37 -0.46
CA ASP A 645 21.69 12.22 0.17
C ASP A 645 21.37 10.78 0.62
N GLY A 646 22.42 10.07 1.06
CA GLY A 646 22.34 8.69 1.54
C GLY A 646 22.41 7.62 0.45
N GLU A 647 22.32 7.99 -0.83
CA GLU A 647 22.45 7.09 -1.97
C GLU A 647 23.90 6.93 -2.40
N ARG A 648 24.31 5.72 -2.80
CA ARG A 648 25.67 5.51 -3.29
C ARG A 648 25.79 5.95 -4.74
N VAL A 649 26.61 6.96 -4.97
CA VAL A 649 26.91 7.48 -6.30
C VAL A 649 28.34 7.16 -6.71
N SER A 650 28.54 6.94 -8.00
CA SER A 650 29.85 6.90 -8.64
C SER A 650 30.41 8.31 -8.84
N VAL A 651 31.70 8.41 -9.17
CA VAL A 651 32.32 9.72 -9.46
C VAL A 651 31.80 10.30 -10.77
N ASP A 652 31.32 9.48 -11.71
CA ASP A 652 30.81 9.94 -12.99
C ASP A 652 29.37 10.49 -12.80
N GLU A 653 28.49 9.78 -12.08
CA GLU A 653 27.15 10.28 -11.70
C GLU A 653 27.20 11.56 -10.88
N LEU A 654 28.23 11.71 -10.04
CA LEU A 654 28.47 12.92 -9.25
C LEU A 654 28.80 14.15 -10.13
N LEU A 655 29.26 13.96 -11.37
CA LEU A 655 29.74 15.04 -12.25
C LEU A 655 28.82 15.34 -13.45
N ASP A 656 27.81 14.51 -13.71
CA ASP A 656 26.94 14.57 -14.90
C ASP A 656 25.55 15.19 -14.61
N GLU A 657 25.36 15.87 -13.48
CA GLU A 657 24.07 16.46 -13.08
C GLU A 657 23.61 17.66 -13.94
N ASP A 658 24.43 18.14 -14.88
CA ASP A 658 24.11 19.25 -15.78
C ASP A 658 24.24 18.84 -17.26
N ASP A 659 23.22 18.18 -17.82
CA ASP A 659 22.91 18.25 -19.26
C ASP A 659 21.48 17.75 -19.56
N ASP A 660 20.48 18.41 -18.96
CA ASP A 660 19.12 18.42 -19.49
C ASP A 660 19.02 19.48 -20.60
N GLU A 661 19.25 19.12 -21.86
CA GLU A 661 18.56 19.71 -23.02
C GLU A 661 18.76 18.90 -24.33
N ASP A 662 17.62 18.37 -24.81
CA ASP A 662 17.23 18.07 -26.21
C ASP A 662 17.73 16.78 -26.93
N ASP A 663 16.74 15.87 -27.12
CA ASP A 663 16.43 15.07 -28.32
C ASP A 663 17.58 14.44 -29.13
N ASP A 664 17.75 13.12 -29.03
CA ASP A 664 17.49 12.18 -30.15
C ASP A 664 17.68 10.71 -29.68
N ASP A 665 16.75 9.84 -30.08
CA ASP A 665 16.82 8.38 -29.97
C ASP A 665 18.12 7.85 -30.59
N ASP A 666 19.13 7.53 -29.78
CA ASP A 666 20.10 6.45 -30.02
C ASP A 666 20.63 5.96 -28.65
N ASP A 667 20.46 4.68 -28.38
CA ASP A 667 20.81 3.96 -27.14
C ASP A 667 22.35 3.91 -26.93
N ASP A 668 22.92 5.03 -26.53
CA ASP A 668 24.35 5.21 -26.19
C ASP A 668 24.59 5.27 -24.67
N SER A 669 23.66 4.73 -23.85
CA SER A 669 23.90 4.60 -22.41
C SER A 669 25.07 3.65 -22.15
N GLU A 670 26.13 4.14 -21.50
CA GLU A 670 27.31 3.34 -21.15
C GLU A 670 26.97 2.41 -19.98
N ARG A 671 26.96 1.10 -20.22
CA ARG A 671 26.64 0.07 -19.21
C ARG A 671 27.88 -0.69 -18.79
N LEU A 672 27.95 -1.07 -17.51
CA LEU A 672 29.06 -1.84 -16.94
C LEU A 672 28.75 -3.34 -16.95
N PHE A 673 29.44 -4.08 -17.82
CA PHE A 673 29.37 -5.53 -17.87
C PHE A 673 30.51 -6.16 -17.06
N GLU A 674 30.17 -7.07 -16.15
CA GLU A 674 31.12 -7.90 -15.40
C GLU A 674 30.85 -9.38 -15.62
N ILE A 675 31.92 -10.17 -15.76
CA ILE A 675 31.85 -11.64 -15.68
C ILE A 675 32.82 -12.13 -14.62
N VAL A 676 32.31 -12.83 -13.59
CA VAL A 676 33.13 -13.24 -12.43
C VAL A 676 32.99 -14.74 -12.17
N ALA A 677 34.13 -15.43 -12.10
CA ALA A 677 34.18 -16.85 -11.77
C ALA A 677 33.86 -17.09 -10.29
N THR A 678 32.99 -18.07 -10.01
CA THR A 678 32.59 -18.43 -8.63
C THR A 678 33.44 -19.55 -8.04
N GLU A 679 34.31 -20.17 -8.84
CA GLU A 679 35.19 -21.22 -8.40
C GLU A 679 36.50 -21.25 -9.19
N THR A 680 37.43 -22.10 -8.74
CA THR A 680 38.71 -22.28 -9.43
C THR A 680 38.57 -23.16 -10.66
N GLY A 681 38.73 -22.57 -11.84
CA GLY A 681 38.74 -23.23 -13.14
C GLY A 681 38.83 -22.19 -14.27
N GLU A 682 38.58 -22.59 -15.51
CA GLU A 682 38.64 -21.71 -16.68
C GLU A 682 37.22 -21.33 -17.14
N VAL A 683 36.98 -20.03 -17.38
CA VAL A 683 35.79 -19.49 -18.04
C VAL A 683 36.27 -18.73 -19.28
N ARG A 684 35.95 -19.23 -20.48
CA ARG A 684 36.15 -18.48 -21.74
C ARG A 684 34.81 -17.99 -22.24
N TYR A 685 34.73 -16.75 -22.69
CA TYR A 685 33.48 -16.18 -23.21
C TYR A 685 33.67 -15.39 -24.51
N ASP A 686 32.59 -15.32 -25.27
CA ASP A 686 32.39 -14.40 -26.39
C ASP A 686 31.16 -13.53 -26.04
N LEU A 687 31.35 -12.23 -25.86
CA LEU A 687 30.29 -11.23 -25.66
C LEU A 687 30.19 -10.37 -26.92
N THR A 688 28.98 -10.12 -27.44
CA THR A 688 28.74 -9.29 -28.63
C THR A 688 27.66 -8.26 -28.36
N VAL A 689 27.94 -7.00 -28.65
CA VAL A 689 27.03 -5.86 -28.45
C VAL A 689 26.80 -5.07 -29.74
N THR A 690 25.74 -4.27 -29.80
CA THR A 690 25.46 -3.39 -30.95
C THR A 690 26.27 -2.10 -30.96
N GLY A 691 26.70 -1.60 -29.80
CA GLY A 691 27.59 -0.44 -29.69
C GLY A 691 29.05 -0.83 -29.52
N ASP A 692 29.76 -0.03 -28.73
CA ASP A 692 31.19 -0.16 -28.46
C ASP A 692 31.47 -0.99 -27.20
N ILE A 693 32.70 -1.53 -27.10
CA ILE A 693 33.19 -2.24 -25.91
C ILE A 693 34.53 -1.64 -25.51
N GLU A 694 34.64 -1.17 -24.28
CA GLU A 694 35.89 -0.67 -23.70
C GLU A 694 36.33 -1.50 -22.47
N PRO A 695 37.60 -1.95 -22.40
CA PRO A 695 38.15 -2.62 -21.23
C PRO A 695 38.13 -1.72 -19.99
N VAL A 696 37.59 -2.20 -18.87
CA VAL A 696 37.56 -1.47 -17.59
C VAL A 696 38.29 -2.25 -16.51
N ARG A 697 38.87 -1.52 -15.56
CA ARG A 697 39.44 -2.08 -14.33
C ARG A 697 38.60 -1.60 -13.15
N LEU A 698 37.83 -2.52 -12.56
CA LEU A 698 37.07 -2.25 -11.35
C LEU A 698 37.94 -2.43 -10.10
N ASN A 699 38.76 -3.49 -10.08
CA ASN A 699 39.73 -3.72 -9.01
C ASN A 699 40.87 -4.66 -9.48
N ASP A 700 41.69 -5.16 -8.56
CA ASP A 700 42.79 -6.07 -8.88
C ASP A 700 42.36 -7.46 -9.35
N ARG A 701 41.13 -7.88 -9.02
CA ARG A 701 40.56 -9.19 -9.34
C ARG A 701 39.57 -9.15 -10.50
N VAL A 702 38.83 -8.05 -10.67
CA VAL A 702 37.84 -7.87 -11.74
C VAL A 702 38.30 -6.73 -12.65
N LYS A 703 38.91 -7.11 -13.77
CA LYS A 703 39.45 -6.19 -14.78
C LYS A 703 39.64 -6.94 -16.09
N ALA A 704 39.42 -6.28 -17.22
CA ALA A 704 39.83 -6.82 -18.50
C ALA A 704 41.35 -7.03 -18.52
N GLU A 705 41.79 -8.19 -19.01
CA GLU A 705 43.18 -8.62 -19.05
C GLU A 705 43.74 -8.51 -20.48
N ASP A 706 45.08 -8.53 -20.61
CA ASP A 706 45.76 -8.37 -21.91
C ASP A 706 45.44 -9.48 -22.93
N ASP A 707 44.81 -10.59 -22.50
CA ASP A 707 44.38 -11.70 -23.35
C ASP A 707 42.98 -11.52 -23.96
N ASP A 708 42.23 -10.51 -23.54
CA ASP A 708 40.94 -10.15 -24.14
C ASP A 708 41.12 -9.55 -25.53
N ARG A 709 40.29 -10.01 -26.47
CA ARG A 709 40.36 -9.59 -27.88
C ARG A 709 39.05 -9.00 -28.34
N ILE A 710 39.07 -7.69 -28.54
CA ILE A 710 37.97 -6.93 -29.11
C ILE A 710 38.07 -6.95 -30.65
N ARG A 711 36.95 -7.21 -31.30
CA ARG A 711 36.83 -7.28 -32.76
C ARG A 711 35.52 -6.65 -33.23
N GLU A 712 35.64 -5.65 -34.09
CA GLU A 712 34.51 -5.13 -34.88
C GLU A 712 34.06 -6.16 -35.93
N ASN A 713 32.74 -6.38 -36.02
CA ASN A 713 32.10 -7.24 -37.01
C ASN A 713 31.51 -6.43 -38.16
N ASN A 714 31.28 -7.09 -39.30
CA ASN A 714 30.78 -6.44 -40.53
C ASN A 714 29.32 -5.97 -40.47
N GLU A 715 28.62 -6.20 -39.35
CA GLU A 715 27.19 -5.92 -39.15
C GLU A 715 26.94 -4.77 -38.16
N GLY A 716 27.98 -4.01 -37.79
CA GLY A 716 27.86 -2.92 -36.82
C GLY A 716 27.75 -3.44 -35.39
N THR A 717 28.42 -4.55 -35.06
CA THR A 717 28.49 -5.09 -33.70
C THR A 717 29.94 -5.30 -33.30
N VAL A 718 30.24 -5.20 -32.02
CA VAL A 718 31.57 -5.45 -31.46
C VAL A 718 31.54 -6.73 -30.64
N THR A 719 32.49 -7.64 -30.88
CA THR A 719 32.66 -8.86 -30.07
C THR A 719 33.94 -8.78 -29.25
N VAL A 720 33.85 -9.01 -27.94
CA VAL A 720 35.00 -9.35 -27.11
C VAL A 720 35.06 -10.85 -26.86
N THR A 721 36.23 -11.44 -27.14
CA THR A 721 36.56 -12.81 -26.74
C THR A 721 37.56 -12.74 -25.61
N GLY A 722 37.16 -13.19 -24.42
CA GLY A 722 37.97 -13.12 -23.22
C GLY A 722 38.04 -14.43 -22.44
N SER A 723 38.87 -14.43 -21.41
CA SER A 723 38.94 -15.55 -20.48
C SER A 723 39.30 -15.13 -19.07
N THR A 724 38.51 -15.59 -18.12
CA THR A 724 38.75 -15.39 -16.70
C THR A 724 38.88 -16.73 -15.96
N GLY A 725 39.37 -16.70 -14.73
CA GLY A 725 39.53 -17.91 -13.91
C GLY A 725 40.11 -17.65 -12.53
N ASN A 726 39.69 -18.51 -11.58
CA ASN A 726 39.82 -18.42 -10.12
C ASN A 726 38.64 -17.74 -9.42
N GLU A 727 38.26 -18.28 -8.26
CA GLU A 727 37.14 -17.79 -7.45
C GLU A 727 37.29 -16.30 -7.11
N GLY A 728 36.32 -15.49 -7.52
CA GLY A 728 36.27 -14.05 -7.30
C GLY A 728 37.11 -13.22 -8.27
N TYR A 729 37.69 -13.81 -9.31
CA TYR A 729 38.33 -13.11 -10.42
C TYR A 729 37.38 -13.01 -11.62
N GLY A 730 37.49 -11.92 -12.36
CA GLY A 730 36.58 -11.62 -13.45
C GLY A 730 37.13 -10.60 -14.44
N ASP A 731 36.38 -10.39 -15.51
CA ASP A 731 36.69 -9.37 -16.51
C ASP A 731 35.56 -8.34 -16.51
N ALA A 732 35.88 -7.08 -16.79
CA ALA A 732 34.94 -5.98 -16.81
C ALA A 732 35.09 -5.13 -18.06
N PHE A 733 33.97 -4.76 -18.65
CA PHE A 733 33.89 -3.92 -19.84
C PHE A 733 32.80 -2.88 -19.68
N ARG A 734 33.04 -1.70 -20.21
CA ARG A 734 32.01 -0.73 -20.50
C ARG A 734 31.47 -1.02 -21.89
N ILE A 735 30.16 -1.11 -22.03
CA ILE A 735 29.48 -1.43 -23.29
C ILE A 735 28.46 -0.35 -23.62
N THR A 736 28.26 -0.04 -24.89
CA THR A 736 27.10 0.73 -25.36
C THR A 736 26.19 -0.15 -26.21
N GLY A 737 24.90 0.19 -26.22
CA GLY A 737 23.85 -0.58 -26.89
C GLY A 737 23.60 -1.99 -26.31
N SER A 738 22.61 -2.68 -26.87
CA SER A 738 22.16 -4.01 -26.41
C SER A 738 23.18 -5.14 -26.59
N VAL A 739 23.14 -6.11 -25.67
CA VAL A 739 23.89 -7.37 -25.77
C VAL A 739 23.15 -8.36 -26.66
N VAL A 740 23.66 -8.61 -27.86
CA VAL A 740 22.97 -9.45 -28.87
C VAL A 740 23.43 -10.91 -28.85
N ALA A 741 24.57 -11.21 -28.23
CA ALA A 741 25.00 -12.59 -28.03
C ALA A 741 26.01 -12.73 -26.90
N PHE A 742 25.80 -13.75 -26.07
CA PHE A 742 26.77 -14.19 -25.08
C PHE A 742 26.97 -15.71 -25.16
N ARG A 743 28.22 -16.17 -25.14
CA ARG A 743 28.57 -17.59 -25.13
C ARG A 743 29.74 -17.84 -24.20
N SER A 744 29.57 -18.74 -23.24
CA SER A 744 30.66 -19.20 -22.39
C SER A 744 31.01 -20.68 -22.64
N ARG A 745 32.26 -21.06 -22.34
CA ARG A 745 32.77 -22.43 -22.29
C ARG A 745 33.84 -22.52 -21.22
N GLY A 746 33.85 -23.61 -20.47
CA GLY A 746 34.74 -23.72 -19.31
C GLY A 746 34.39 -24.88 -18.41
N ASP A 747 35.19 -25.06 -17.37
CA ASP A 747 34.95 -26.01 -16.29
C ASP A 747 34.64 -25.35 -14.92
N ALA A 748 34.66 -24.01 -14.85
CA ALA A 748 34.22 -23.24 -13.68
C ALA A 748 32.85 -22.58 -13.89
N ASP A 749 32.07 -22.55 -12.82
CA ASP A 749 30.87 -21.72 -12.70
C ASP A 749 31.21 -20.20 -12.62
N PHE A 750 30.27 -19.35 -13.00
CA PHE A 750 30.39 -17.89 -13.01
C PHE A 750 29.05 -17.20 -12.79
N TYR A 751 29.07 -15.90 -12.48
CA TYR A 751 27.91 -15.00 -12.59
C TYR A 751 28.25 -13.80 -13.47
N ILE A 752 27.21 -13.15 -14.00
CA ILE A 752 27.32 -11.91 -14.77
C ILE A 752 26.71 -10.78 -13.93
N ARG A 753 27.29 -9.59 -14.02
CA ARG A 753 26.60 -8.37 -13.62
C ARG A 753 26.48 -7.39 -14.77
N LEU A 754 25.35 -6.69 -14.80
CA LEU A 754 25.14 -5.53 -15.65
C LEU A 754 24.74 -4.39 -14.71
N ASP A 755 25.50 -3.30 -14.73
CA ASP A 755 25.29 -2.12 -13.88
C ASP A 755 25.22 -2.46 -12.38
N GLY A 756 26.04 -3.43 -11.96
CA GLY A 756 26.12 -3.90 -10.57
C GLY A 756 25.09 -4.96 -10.16
N GLU A 757 24.02 -5.15 -10.94
CA GLU A 757 22.99 -6.16 -10.70
C GLU A 757 23.34 -7.52 -11.28
N ARG A 758 22.99 -8.61 -10.58
CA ARG A 758 23.24 -9.96 -11.09
C ARG A 758 22.18 -10.36 -12.09
N VAL A 759 22.60 -10.67 -13.32
CA VAL A 759 21.73 -11.10 -14.41
C VAL A 759 22.04 -12.52 -14.87
N THR A 760 21.02 -13.22 -15.34
CA THR A 760 21.17 -14.48 -16.08
C THR A 760 21.50 -14.22 -17.55
N VAL A 761 21.96 -15.25 -18.26
CA VAL A 761 22.24 -15.12 -19.71
C VAL A 761 20.96 -14.89 -20.53
N ASP A 762 19.81 -15.37 -20.06
CA ASP A 762 18.54 -15.14 -20.76
C ASP A 762 18.08 -13.68 -20.57
N GLU A 763 18.20 -13.14 -19.36
CA GLU A 763 17.92 -11.71 -19.07
C GLU A 763 18.88 -10.77 -19.83
N LEU A 764 20.16 -11.14 -19.95
CA LEU A 764 21.16 -10.39 -20.70
C LEU A 764 20.83 -10.25 -22.20
N LEU A 765 20.01 -11.15 -22.77
CA LEU A 765 19.71 -11.19 -24.22
C LEU A 765 18.30 -10.68 -24.57
N ASP A 766 17.47 -10.39 -23.57
CA ASP A 766 16.11 -9.84 -23.74
C ASP A 766 16.08 -8.30 -23.59
N ASP A 767 17.24 -7.68 -23.36
CA ASP A 767 17.47 -6.23 -23.16
C ASP A 767 17.79 -5.49 -24.48
#